data_AF-A0A8H5FTP5-F1
#
_entry.id   AF-A0A8H5FTP5-F1
#
_cell.length_a   1.000
_cell.length_b   1.000
_cell.length_c   1.000
_cell.angle_alpha   90.00
_cell.angle_beta   90.00
_cell.angle_gamma   90.00
#
_symmetry.space_group_name_H-M   'P 1'
#
loop_
_entity.id
_entity.type
_entity.pdbx_description
1 polymer ?
#
loop_
_entity_poly.entity_id
_entity_poly.type
_entity_poly.pdbx_seq_one_letter_code
_entity_poly.pdbx_strand_id
1 'polypeptide(L)'
;MAAPSRTQTIVRANTMYHTMLGRIRSLRVAKPGFRENESPYVRTRAQLLALEIVLSSGIGSRHDGGTLSNLICANITGQALCTEKGFLPCPRNRDPYFVLSPSCAFSGQTNKIPSIDLLNLASSNEGGNCDIRSKDFKLCFLGCTDIRDLVKTVNNLPKDYRGKCTILINNSSPIHINQVLVVLYILLCSNGASLEECAELATHLMYSAFLTRPGAAYLQKAIDKIYETEGDISFRASFPTRGSGNIHTLQTLMGVKQPLEMFQTSFSFVKGLKRMRNFLSIPEVMDQHDHLFSKLIPTHRAAFKRFHETGVLAPFSLSTDHFTHPNRLLFSPNGEWLQPDYFNPFRGWDVAASQATGTLKRGVDSGDIFGCLFFHVKAQFREFARRFQYLSIDIYITQFNPKILSSGLLAGVLPAFPSDGCFDRIHVGDLIDSVGIQDCLADWTPLLNSSNEHAALLMHSKIWCATRPDALALSNPIVAKGVLIEKCNQNPDLVRRAKFQKMCSQGLRSPTLLKILESLDVFADHSLWFHEYLRDEEAESTAASLGLQLRERNQIHPKRFGVPLDAPWDQLPDLGRSEFYYTSLSGVDFRTRFIEFGLSGHVTAMWTLGRRLLSRAANDERVQAQFRSLLRECAQPVTVLTSFLPSSTHYHGATLSSFTSIAMDPFPLVAFSLRIPSRMAASLAKVHSNNQNGIDPDVGSHMVVNILSAAQANTAVIFSRPDLHPDPFSEVKYSLNSEGIPILDGSLGAISCKLVAPPIPLHDLDVLKGAFGNSDTKAQVANPAASLQGGAVSELFLARVTNVEKLAIEEVEDGHSETIPLLYRRRGYTGCGPTISTIQKPRS
;
A
#
# COMPACT_ATOMS: atom_id res chain seq x y z
N MET A 1 -0.78 -8.08 -18.86
CA MET A 1 0.21 -8.97 -19.50
C MET A 1 0.94 -9.74 -18.41
N ALA A 2 1.09 -11.06 -18.52
CA ALA A 2 1.68 -11.88 -17.47
C ALA A 2 3.17 -11.55 -17.31
N ALA A 3 3.59 -11.14 -16.11
CA ALA A 3 4.99 -11.04 -15.75
C ALA A 3 5.70 -12.38 -16.02
N PRO A 4 6.96 -12.39 -16.50
CA PRO A 4 7.69 -13.64 -16.67
C PRO A 4 7.71 -14.40 -15.35
N SER A 5 7.42 -15.71 -15.39
CA SER A 5 7.41 -16.53 -14.19
C SER A 5 8.79 -16.46 -13.53
N ARG A 6 8.88 -16.39 -12.19
CA ARG A 6 10.15 -16.29 -11.45
C ARG A 6 11.16 -17.38 -11.86
N THR A 7 10.67 -18.53 -12.32
CA THR A 7 11.44 -19.63 -12.91
C THR A 7 12.16 -19.22 -14.20
N GLN A 8 11.53 -18.44 -15.09
CA GLN A 8 12.17 -17.90 -16.31
C GLN A 8 13.30 -16.93 -16.00
N THR A 9 13.17 -16.08 -14.98
CA THR A 9 14.25 -15.15 -14.58
C THR A 9 15.52 -15.90 -14.17
N ILE A 10 15.37 -17.09 -13.59
CA ILE A 10 16.49 -17.85 -13.04
C ILE A 10 17.11 -18.78 -14.06
N VAL A 11 16.29 -19.36 -14.94
CA VAL A 11 16.78 -19.99 -16.17
C VAL A 11 17.53 -18.95 -17.00
N ARG A 12 17.06 -17.71 -17.09
CA ARG A 12 17.77 -16.60 -17.73
C ARG A 12 19.06 -16.23 -16.99
N ALA A 13 19.07 -16.16 -15.66
CA ALA A 13 20.29 -15.90 -14.88
C ALA A 13 21.34 -17.01 -15.06
N ASN A 14 20.94 -18.29 -15.06
CA ASN A 14 21.83 -19.42 -15.33
C ASN A 14 22.29 -19.48 -16.80
N THR A 15 21.42 -19.19 -17.75
CA THR A 15 21.78 -19.13 -19.18
C THR A 15 22.69 -17.93 -19.47
N MET A 16 22.41 -16.78 -18.85
CA MET A 16 23.25 -15.59 -18.83
C MET A 16 24.61 -15.90 -18.22
N TYR A 17 24.64 -16.61 -17.10
CA TYR A 17 25.84 -17.07 -16.43
C TYR A 17 26.73 -17.94 -17.34
N HIS A 18 26.14 -18.93 -18.02
CA HIS A 18 26.86 -19.77 -18.98
C HIS A 18 27.29 -19.01 -20.25
N THR A 19 26.49 -18.07 -20.72
CA THR A 19 26.80 -17.19 -21.87
C THR A 19 27.92 -16.21 -21.54
N MET A 20 27.90 -15.62 -20.34
CA MET A 20 28.92 -14.74 -19.79
C MET A 20 30.24 -15.49 -19.64
N LEU A 21 30.21 -16.72 -19.11
CA LEU A 21 31.38 -17.59 -19.03
C LEU A 21 31.94 -17.94 -20.42
N GLY A 22 31.09 -18.23 -21.40
CA GLY A 22 31.50 -18.48 -22.78
C GLY A 22 32.18 -17.27 -23.41
N ARG A 23 31.67 -16.07 -23.17
CA ARG A 23 32.20 -14.81 -23.73
C ARG A 23 33.43 -14.25 -23.01
N ILE A 24 33.53 -14.41 -21.69
CA ILE A 24 34.76 -14.09 -20.94
C ILE A 24 35.90 -15.05 -21.34
N ARG A 25 35.57 -16.31 -21.63
CA ARG A 25 36.52 -17.26 -22.22
C ARG A 25 36.96 -16.85 -23.63
N SER A 26 36.07 -16.27 -24.45
CA SER A 26 36.42 -15.79 -25.80
C SER A 26 37.19 -14.46 -25.82
N LEU A 27 37.01 -13.59 -24.82
CA LEU A 27 37.78 -12.34 -24.67
C LEU A 27 39.28 -12.56 -24.43
N ARG A 28 39.69 -13.77 -24.01
CA ARG A 28 41.12 -14.16 -23.89
C ARG A 28 41.84 -14.36 -25.22
N VAL A 29 41.13 -14.31 -26.36
CA VAL A 29 41.73 -14.43 -27.70
C VAL A 29 41.94 -13.06 -28.36
N ALA A 30 41.43 -11.97 -27.78
CA ALA A 30 41.56 -10.64 -28.36
C ALA A 30 42.94 -10.01 -28.05
N LYS A 31 43.74 -9.80 -29.10
CA LYS A 31 44.97 -8.99 -29.14
C LYS A 31 44.73 -7.57 -28.59
N PRO A 32 45.79 -6.89 -28.09
CA PRO A 32 45.70 -5.49 -27.67
C PRO A 32 45.29 -4.63 -28.88
N GLY A 33 44.11 -4.02 -28.80
CA GLY A 33 43.53 -3.24 -29.91
C GLY A 33 42.01 -3.16 -29.92
N PHE A 34 41.29 -3.91 -29.08
CA PHE A 34 39.83 -3.76 -28.97
C PHE A 34 39.47 -2.50 -28.17
N ARG A 35 39.10 -1.42 -28.87
CA ARG A 35 38.27 -0.36 -28.31
C ARG A 35 36.84 -0.88 -28.25
N GLU A 36 36.43 -1.47 -27.13
CA GLU A 36 35.01 -1.66 -26.83
C GLU A 36 34.41 -0.27 -26.55
N ASN A 37 33.32 0.08 -27.25
CA ASN A 37 32.52 1.26 -26.95
C ASN A 37 32.21 1.28 -25.45
N GLU A 38 32.59 2.36 -24.76
CA GLU A 38 32.21 2.61 -23.38
C GLU A 38 30.69 2.48 -23.28
N SER A 39 30.23 1.49 -22.52
CA SER A 39 28.83 1.41 -22.12
C SER A 39 28.56 2.67 -21.29
N PRO A 40 27.60 3.54 -21.68
CA PRO A 40 27.40 4.83 -21.01
C PRO A 40 26.93 4.71 -19.55
N TYR A 41 26.72 3.49 -19.05
CA TYR A 41 26.06 3.16 -17.79
C TYR A 41 26.99 2.95 -16.58
N VAL A 42 28.31 3.13 -16.72
CA VAL A 42 29.27 2.86 -15.62
C VAL A 42 30.30 3.98 -15.50
N ARG A 43 30.42 4.59 -14.30
CA ARG A 43 31.38 5.67 -14.01
C ARG A 43 31.87 5.64 -12.56
N THR A 44 33.16 5.96 -12.36
CA THR A 44 33.93 6.37 -11.13
C THR A 44 34.80 5.35 -10.36
N ARG A 45 35.88 5.88 -9.74
CA ARG A 45 37.03 5.19 -9.12
C ARG A 45 36.80 4.68 -7.68
N ALA A 46 35.97 5.33 -6.85
CA ALA A 46 35.79 4.91 -5.45
C ALA A 46 34.85 3.69 -5.29
N GLN A 47 33.96 3.44 -6.26
CA GLN A 47 33.22 2.18 -6.43
C GLN A 47 34.11 0.91 -6.52
N LEU A 48 35.40 1.06 -6.82
CA LEU A 48 36.35 -0.06 -6.97
C LEU A 48 36.72 -0.71 -5.64
N LEU A 49 36.86 0.11 -4.59
CA LEU A 49 37.28 -0.35 -3.27
C LEU A 49 36.17 -1.17 -2.60
N ALA A 50 34.90 -0.89 -2.89
CA ALA A 50 33.74 -1.62 -2.37
C ALA A 50 33.64 -3.06 -2.91
N LEU A 51 33.88 -3.28 -4.22
CA LEU A 51 33.86 -4.63 -4.81
C LEU A 51 35.03 -5.49 -4.29
N GLU A 52 36.17 -4.86 -3.97
CA GLU A 52 37.29 -5.56 -3.35
C GLU A 52 36.90 -6.16 -1.99
N ILE A 53 35.99 -5.57 -1.21
CA ILE A 53 35.44 -6.21 0.01
C ILE A 53 34.61 -7.43 -0.31
N VAL A 54 33.76 -7.34 -1.33
CA VAL A 54 32.94 -8.48 -1.78
C VAL A 54 33.83 -9.69 -2.07
N LEU A 55 35.06 -9.43 -2.52
CA LEU A 55 36.04 -10.41 -2.99
C LEU A 55 37.13 -10.74 -1.95
N SER A 56 37.45 -9.83 -1.01
CA SER A 56 38.50 -9.96 0.02
C SER A 56 37.97 -10.49 1.35
N SER A 57 36.66 -10.43 1.56
CA SER A 57 35.99 -11.07 2.71
C SER A 57 35.92 -12.58 2.48
N GLY A 58 37.06 -13.25 2.58
CA GLY A 58 37.09 -14.68 2.85
C GLY A 58 36.29 -14.95 4.12
N ILE A 59 35.58 -16.08 4.14
CA ILE A 59 34.97 -16.62 5.35
C ILE A 59 36.11 -16.78 6.37
N GLY A 60 36.29 -15.81 7.28
CA GLY A 60 37.31 -15.85 8.33
C GLY A 60 38.57 -15.00 8.18
N SER A 61 38.62 -13.94 7.35
CA SER A 61 39.83 -13.09 7.22
C SER A 61 39.75 -11.74 7.97
N ARG A 62 40.85 -11.32 8.61
CA ARG A 62 41.13 -9.97 9.13
C ARG A 62 41.18 -8.96 7.96
N HIS A 63 41.17 -7.67 8.29
CA HIS A 63 41.22 -6.56 7.31
C HIS A 63 42.52 -6.52 6.47
N ASP A 64 43.55 -7.26 6.88
CA ASP A 64 44.83 -7.48 6.18
C ASP A 64 44.86 -8.81 5.38
N GLY A 65 43.76 -9.57 5.36
CA GLY A 65 43.70 -10.89 4.71
C GLY A 65 44.19 -12.07 5.56
N GLY A 66 44.56 -11.87 6.84
CA GLY A 66 44.99 -12.95 7.73
C GLY A 66 43.83 -13.77 8.32
N THR A 67 43.95 -15.10 8.44
CA THR A 67 42.91 -15.98 9.02
C THR A 67 42.74 -15.75 10.53
N LEU A 68 41.52 -15.53 11.02
CA LEU A 68 41.21 -15.53 12.46
C LEU A 68 41.17 -16.98 12.97
N SER A 69 42.33 -17.56 13.24
CA SER A 69 42.51 -19.00 13.45
C SER A 69 42.31 -19.50 14.89
N ASN A 70 41.45 -18.92 15.73
CA ASN A 70 41.30 -19.37 17.14
C ASN A 70 39.88 -19.27 17.73
N LEU A 71 38.88 -19.81 17.03
CA LEU A 71 37.52 -19.95 17.59
C LEU A 71 36.99 -21.36 17.31
N ILE A 72 36.88 -22.16 18.38
CA ILE A 72 36.60 -23.61 18.36
C ILE A 72 35.15 -23.89 17.89
N CYS A 73 34.99 -24.84 16.97
CA CYS A 73 33.70 -25.34 16.51
C CYS A 73 33.07 -26.25 17.59
N ALA A 74 31.80 -26.02 17.93
CA ALA A 74 31.10 -26.71 19.03
C ALA A 74 30.57 -28.13 18.69
N ASN A 75 30.97 -28.73 17.57
CA ASN A 75 30.53 -30.08 17.18
C ASN A 75 31.68 -31.07 17.37
N ILE A 76 31.81 -31.62 18.58
CA ILE A 76 32.64 -32.78 18.87
C ILE A 76 31.70 -33.97 19.10
N THR A 77 31.20 -34.54 18.01
CA THR A 77 30.78 -35.94 17.99
C THR A 77 31.65 -36.63 16.93
N GLY A 78 32.41 -37.62 17.38
CA GLY A 78 33.58 -38.12 16.68
C GLY A 78 33.25 -38.75 15.33
N GLN A 79 33.77 -38.15 14.26
CA GLN A 79 34.55 -38.76 13.17
C GLN A 79 34.83 -37.67 12.12
N ALA A 80 36.11 -37.45 11.81
CA ALA A 80 36.72 -36.42 10.94
C ALA A 80 37.01 -35.04 11.56
N LEU A 81 38.31 -34.66 11.56
CA LEU A 81 38.77 -33.31 11.87
C LEU A 81 38.26 -32.32 10.80
N CYS A 82 37.53 -31.30 11.23
CA CYS A 82 37.13 -30.18 10.37
C CYS A 82 38.38 -29.36 9.98
N THR A 83 38.69 -29.31 8.69
CA THR A 83 39.82 -28.55 8.12
C THR A 83 39.56 -27.05 8.02
N GLU A 84 38.31 -26.60 8.22
CA GLU A 84 37.93 -25.18 8.26
C GLU A 84 37.51 -24.77 9.67
N LYS A 85 38.52 -24.47 10.51
CA LYS A 85 38.29 -23.92 11.85
C LYS A 85 37.81 -22.46 11.75
N GLY A 86 36.51 -22.23 11.94
CA GLY A 86 35.95 -20.89 12.12
C GLY A 86 34.44 -20.85 11.97
N PHE A 87 33.73 -20.82 13.10
CA PHE A 87 32.33 -20.38 13.28
C PHE A 87 31.39 -20.44 12.06
N LEU A 88 30.92 -21.65 11.78
CA LEU A 88 29.56 -21.96 11.30
C LEU A 88 29.12 -23.21 12.09
N PRO A 89 27.83 -23.45 12.39
CA PRO A 89 27.39 -24.84 12.36
C PRO A 89 27.82 -25.35 10.98
N CYS A 90 28.79 -26.28 10.94
CA CYS A 90 29.25 -26.91 9.71
C CYS A 90 28.01 -27.10 8.83
N PRO A 91 27.93 -26.45 7.65
CA PRO A 91 26.74 -26.54 6.84
C PRO A 91 26.53 -28.03 6.69
N ARG A 92 25.41 -28.54 7.22
CA ARG A 92 24.92 -29.84 6.79
C ARG A 92 25.01 -29.79 5.26
N ASN A 93 25.30 -30.93 4.64
CA ASN A 93 25.19 -31.15 3.19
C ASN A 93 23.73 -30.88 2.72
N ARG A 94 23.24 -29.65 2.90
CA ARG A 94 21.91 -29.16 2.62
C ARG A 94 22.10 -28.21 1.45
N ASP A 95 21.44 -28.54 0.36
CA ASP A 95 21.25 -27.56 -0.71
C ASP A 95 20.43 -26.39 -0.15
N PRO A 96 20.89 -25.13 -0.32
CA PRO A 96 20.11 -23.98 0.07
C PRO A 96 18.70 -24.06 -0.54
N TYR A 97 17.68 -23.68 0.24
CA TYR A 97 16.31 -23.71 -0.24
C TYR A 97 16.12 -22.87 -1.51
N PHE A 98 16.83 -21.75 -1.67
CA PHE A 98 16.82 -20.97 -2.90
C PHE A 98 17.43 -21.67 -4.13
N VAL A 99 18.24 -22.73 -3.94
CA VAL A 99 18.71 -23.58 -5.04
C VAL A 99 17.63 -24.58 -5.44
N LEU A 100 16.81 -25.04 -4.49
CA LEU A 100 15.72 -25.99 -4.68
C LEU A 100 14.41 -25.32 -5.15
N SER A 101 14.17 -24.09 -4.72
CA SER A 101 13.04 -23.23 -5.06
C SER A 101 13.57 -21.87 -5.53
N PRO A 102 13.95 -21.78 -6.83
CA PRO A 102 14.69 -20.63 -7.32
C PRO A 102 13.93 -19.32 -7.15
N SER A 103 12.60 -19.34 -7.17
CA SER A 103 11.73 -18.19 -6.92
C SER A 103 12.01 -17.40 -5.62
N CYS A 104 12.77 -17.95 -4.67
CA CYS A 104 13.21 -17.29 -3.45
C CYS A 104 14.59 -16.61 -3.53
N ALA A 105 15.46 -16.98 -4.48
CA ALA A 105 16.86 -16.51 -4.54
C ALA A 105 16.98 -14.99 -4.75
N PHE A 106 16.01 -14.41 -5.45
CA PHE A 106 16.01 -13.01 -5.87
C PHE A 106 14.68 -12.31 -5.61
N SER A 107 13.79 -12.92 -4.81
CA SER A 107 12.57 -12.25 -4.37
C SER A 107 12.99 -11.01 -3.59
N GLY A 108 12.66 -9.83 -4.13
CA GLY A 108 13.04 -8.54 -3.59
C GLY A 108 12.81 -8.51 -2.09
N GLN A 109 13.91 -8.57 -1.34
CA GLN A 109 13.90 -8.41 0.10
C GLN A 109 13.24 -7.07 0.38
N THR A 110 12.12 -7.07 1.09
CA THR A 110 11.45 -5.83 1.50
C THR A 110 12.32 -5.18 2.56
N ASN A 111 13.30 -4.45 2.09
CA ASN A 111 14.29 -3.78 2.89
C ASN A 111 13.70 -2.49 3.46
N LYS A 112 14.00 -2.23 4.72
CA LYS A 112 13.62 -0.99 5.39
C LYS A 112 14.62 0.11 5.01
N ILE A 113 14.08 1.29 4.83
CA ILE A 113 14.81 2.50 4.48
C ILE A 113 15.44 3.10 5.75
N PRO A 114 16.70 3.57 5.70
CA PRO A 114 17.27 4.52 6.64
C PRO A 114 16.29 5.61 7.06
N SER A 115 16.33 5.99 8.33
CA SER A 115 15.40 6.99 8.84
C SER A 115 15.52 8.32 8.09
N ILE A 116 14.37 8.94 7.84
CA ILE A 116 14.26 10.18 7.06
C ILE A 116 14.01 11.34 8.02
N ASP A 117 14.78 12.42 7.85
CA ASP A 117 14.45 13.72 8.43
C ASP A 117 13.52 14.44 7.46
N LEU A 118 12.23 14.52 7.80
CA LEU A 118 11.21 15.02 6.88
C LEU A 118 11.31 16.54 6.67
N LEU A 119 11.90 17.27 7.62
CA LEU A 119 12.10 18.71 7.53
C LEU A 119 13.44 19.06 6.89
N ASN A 120 14.52 18.36 7.28
CA ASN A 120 15.88 18.58 6.78
C ASN A 120 16.33 20.05 6.83
N LEU A 121 16.06 20.74 7.95
CA LEU A 121 16.32 22.18 8.10
C LEU A 121 17.82 22.54 8.05
N ALA A 122 18.69 21.61 8.43
CA ALA A 122 20.14 21.80 8.38
C ALA A 122 20.68 22.03 6.95
N SER A 123 19.95 21.55 5.94
CA SER A 123 20.32 21.70 4.53
C SER A 123 19.64 22.92 3.86
N SER A 124 19.12 23.87 4.66
CA SER A 124 18.40 25.06 4.17
C SER A 124 17.13 24.75 3.37
N ASN A 125 16.43 23.65 3.66
CA ASN A 125 15.16 23.23 3.03
C ASN A 125 13.94 24.14 3.37
N GLU A 126 14.19 25.36 3.83
CA GLU A 126 13.21 26.41 4.12
C GLU A 126 13.75 27.81 3.72
N GLY A 127 14.82 27.85 2.89
CA GLY A 127 15.52 29.07 2.51
C GLY A 127 16.33 29.71 3.65
N GLY A 128 17.09 30.76 3.33
CA GLY A 128 17.90 31.50 4.31
C GLY A 128 17.22 32.73 4.93
N ASN A 129 16.03 33.10 4.44
CA ASN A 129 15.41 34.42 4.68
C ASN A 129 14.24 34.42 5.69
N CYS A 130 13.81 33.26 6.19
CA CYS A 130 12.74 33.18 7.19
C CYS A 130 13.28 32.85 8.59
N ASP A 131 12.60 33.32 9.64
CA ASP A 131 12.88 32.85 11.01
C ASP A 131 12.33 31.43 11.18
N ILE A 132 13.08 30.45 10.69
CA ILE A 132 12.77 29.01 10.78
C ILE A 132 12.51 28.60 12.23
N ARG A 133 13.07 29.31 13.21
CA ARG A 133 12.94 28.96 14.64
C ARG A 133 11.55 29.29 15.17
N SER A 134 10.87 30.29 14.63
CA SER A 134 9.51 30.66 15.03
C SER A 134 8.42 30.12 14.12
N LYS A 135 8.78 29.49 12.99
CA LYS A 135 7.82 28.93 12.03
C LYS A 135 7.13 27.70 12.62
N ASP A 136 5.80 27.65 12.50
CA ASP A 136 5.04 26.46 12.83
C ASP A 136 5.14 25.44 11.69
N PHE A 137 5.22 24.16 12.04
CA PHE A 137 5.26 23.07 11.07
C PHE A 137 4.11 22.09 11.30
N LYS A 138 3.48 21.65 10.22
CA LYS A 138 2.57 20.49 10.24
C LYS A 138 3.08 19.37 9.34
N LEU A 139 3.25 18.20 9.91
CA LEU A 139 3.84 17.03 9.24
C LEU A 139 2.85 15.88 9.17
N CYS A 140 2.86 15.12 8.09
CA CYS A 140 2.06 13.90 7.93
C CYS A 140 2.95 12.70 7.60
N PHE A 141 2.87 11.64 8.39
CA PHE A 141 3.55 10.36 8.19
C PHE A 141 2.52 9.27 7.88
N LEU A 142 2.47 8.83 6.62
CA LEU A 142 1.60 7.74 6.17
C LEU A 142 2.32 6.41 6.19
N GLY A 143 1.58 5.33 6.50
CA GLY A 143 2.14 3.98 6.54
C GLY A 143 3.19 3.80 7.65
N CYS A 144 3.13 4.63 8.71
CA CYS A 144 4.13 4.64 9.77
C CYS A 144 4.09 3.32 10.55
N THR A 145 5.15 2.52 10.48
CA THR A 145 5.25 1.21 11.16
C THR A 145 6.15 1.22 12.39
N ASP A 146 6.97 2.28 12.54
CA ASP A 146 7.83 2.51 13.70
C ASP A 146 8.09 4.02 13.85
N ILE A 147 8.79 4.44 14.90
CA ILE A 147 8.97 5.86 15.25
C ILE A 147 10.29 6.49 14.72
N ARG A 148 11.07 5.80 13.88
CA ARG A 148 12.44 6.25 13.57
C ARG A 148 12.49 7.57 12.80
N ASP A 149 11.61 7.75 11.81
CA ASP A 149 11.54 8.99 11.02
C ASP A 149 11.09 10.17 11.88
N LEU A 150 10.13 9.93 12.77
CA LEU A 150 9.67 10.89 13.77
C LEU A 150 10.79 11.31 14.71
N VAL A 151 11.52 10.33 15.27
CA VAL A 151 12.65 10.56 16.17
C VAL A 151 13.73 11.39 15.50
N LYS A 152 14.11 11.04 14.25
CA LYS A 152 15.13 11.77 13.51
C LYS A 152 14.70 13.20 13.20
N THR A 153 13.46 13.39 12.74
CA THR A 153 12.90 14.71 12.40
C THR A 153 12.87 15.63 13.62
N VAL A 154 12.38 15.14 14.78
CA VAL A 154 12.30 15.96 16.01
C VAL A 154 13.68 16.23 16.62
N ASN A 155 14.58 15.24 16.62
CA ASN A 155 15.94 15.41 17.17
C ASN A 155 16.75 16.45 16.38
N ASN A 156 16.45 16.62 15.09
CA ASN A 156 17.10 17.57 14.20
C ASN A 156 16.45 18.96 14.18
N LEU A 157 15.35 19.18 14.91
CA LEU A 157 14.84 20.54 15.12
C LEU A 157 15.90 21.42 15.81
N PRO A 158 15.99 22.72 15.48
CA PRO A 158 16.85 23.67 16.18
C PRO A 158 16.62 23.59 17.69
N LYS A 159 17.70 23.68 18.47
CA LYS A 159 17.61 23.60 19.95
C LYS A 159 16.77 24.73 20.54
N ASP A 160 16.74 25.87 19.86
CA ASP A 160 16.01 27.08 20.21
C ASP A 160 14.76 27.28 19.32
N TYR A 161 14.21 26.20 18.77
CA TYR A 161 12.92 26.22 18.07
C TYR A 161 11.80 26.64 19.03
N ARG A 162 11.05 27.67 18.65
CA ARG A 162 9.95 28.31 19.40
C ARG A 162 8.59 28.11 18.73
N GLY A 163 8.57 27.73 17.46
CA GLY A 163 7.35 27.38 16.75
C GLY A 163 6.68 26.14 17.33
N LYS A 164 5.46 25.87 16.85
CA LYS A 164 4.69 24.67 17.17
C LYS A 164 4.84 23.63 16.06
N CYS A 165 5.18 22.40 16.41
CA CYS A 165 5.23 21.28 15.46
C CYS A 165 4.04 20.35 15.69
N THR A 166 3.13 20.24 14.73
CA THR A 166 1.96 19.36 14.82
C THR A 166 2.11 18.19 13.86
N ILE A 167 2.05 16.97 14.37
CA ILE A 167 2.42 15.78 13.58
C ILE A 167 1.22 14.84 13.50
N LEU A 168 0.83 14.44 12.30
CA LEU A 168 -0.14 13.38 12.04
C LEU A 168 0.59 12.09 11.66
N ILE A 169 0.27 11.00 12.34
CA ILE A 169 0.78 9.66 12.08
C ILE A 169 -0.41 8.78 11.74
N ASN A 170 -0.38 8.12 10.58
CA ASN A 170 -1.42 7.19 10.17
C ASN A 170 -0.85 5.85 9.73
N ASN A 171 -1.53 4.77 10.11
CA ASN A 171 -1.33 3.45 9.49
C ASN A 171 -2.65 2.69 9.47
N SER A 172 -2.98 2.07 8.32
CA SER A 172 -4.16 1.22 8.19
C SER A 172 -4.10 0.00 9.10
N SER A 173 -2.90 -0.47 9.46
CA SER A 173 -2.70 -1.65 10.32
C SER A 173 -2.98 -1.32 11.79
N PRO A 174 -4.01 -1.94 12.39
CA PRO A 174 -4.32 -1.85 13.82
C PRO A 174 -3.12 -2.19 14.72
N ILE A 175 -2.37 -3.23 14.34
CA ILE A 175 -1.26 -3.75 15.13
C ILE A 175 -0.11 -2.73 15.16
N HIS A 176 0.35 -2.28 13.99
CA HIS A 176 1.50 -1.37 13.91
C HIS A 176 1.22 -0.02 14.59
N ILE A 177 0.04 0.56 14.37
CA ILE A 177 -0.26 1.88 14.93
C ILE A 177 -0.38 1.86 16.46
N ASN A 178 -0.91 0.77 17.03
CA ASN A 178 -1.01 0.62 18.48
C ASN A 178 0.35 0.26 19.13
N GLN A 179 1.23 -0.46 18.43
CA GLN A 179 2.63 -0.61 18.85
C GLN A 179 3.33 0.77 18.95
N VAL A 180 3.15 1.62 17.92
CA VAL A 180 3.69 2.99 17.91
C VAL A 180 3.10 3.83 19.06
N LEU A 181 1.79 3.77 19.28
CA LEU A 181 1.11 4.49 20.37
C LEU A 181 1.68 4.10 21.74
N VAL A 182 1.83 2.80 22.01
CA VAL A 182 2.36 2.32 23.30
C VAL A 182 3.81 2.76 23.51
N VAL A 183 4.66 2.66 22.48
CA VAL A 183 6.06 3.09 22.56
C VAL A 183 6.14 4.61 22.81
N LEU A 184 5.35 5.41 22.09
CA LEU A 184 5.31 6.86 22.28
C LEU A 184 4.78 7.24 23.66
N TYR A 185 3.72 6.58 24.14
CA TYR A 185 3.19 6.81 25.48
C TYR A 185 4.24 6.54 26.56
N ILE A 186 4.98 5.44 26.45
CA ILE A 186 6.04 5.08 27.42
C ILE A 186 7.19 6.10 27.39
N LEU A 187 7.56 6.59 26.20
CA LEU A 187 8.60 7.61 26.06
C LEU A 187 8.16 8.99 26.59
N LEU A 188 6.93 9.39 26.29
CA LEU A 188 6.49 10.79 26.35
C LEU A 188 5.47 11.08 27.45
N CYS A 189 4.74 10.11 27.99
CA CYS A 189 3.64 10.34 28.94
C CYS A 189 3.88 9.71 30.32
N SER A 190 5.06 9.15 30.54
CA SER A 190 5.40 8.44 31.78
C SER A 190 5.53 9.39 32.98
N ASN A 191 4.63 9.25 33.95
CA ASN A 191 4.70 9.94 35.23
C ASN A 191 5.53 9.10 36.22
N GLY A 192 6.73 9.58 36.55
CA GLY A 192 7.59 9.01 37.60
C GLY A 192 8.80 8.20 37.11
N ALA A 193 8.83 7.75 35.85
CA ALA A 193 10.00 7.08 35.27
C ALA A 193 10.98 8.08 34.64
N SER A 194 12.28 7.85 34.86
CA SER A 194 13.34 8.69 34.29
C SER A 194 13.39 8.56 32.77
N LEU A 195 13.97 9.57 32.09
CA LEU A 195 14.18 9.52 30.63
C LEU A 195 15.03 8.31 30.21
N GLU A 196 15.98 7.91 31.06
CA GLU A 196 16.86 6.76 30.81
C GLU A 196 16.11 5.43 30.84
N GLU A 197 15.25 5.22 31.84
CA GLU A 197 14.44 4.00 31.97
C GLU A 197 13.42 3.90 30.82
N CYS A 198 12.76 5.00 30.47
CA CYS A 198 11.81 5.02 29.36
C CYS A 198 12.47 4.77 28.01
N ALA A 199 13.64 5.37 27.77
CA ALA A 199 14.38 5.17 26.51
C ALA A 199 14.90 3.74 26.37
N GLU A 200 15.36 3.13 27.47
CA GLU A 200 15.79 1.73 27.48
C GLU A 200 14.61 0.78 27.24
N LEU A 201 13.49 0.99 27.96
CA LEU A 201 12.29 0.17 27.77
C LEU A 201 11.78 0.30 26.33
N ALA A 202 11.70 1.50 25.77
CA ALA A 202 11.31 1.71 24.37
C ALA A 202 12.24 1.01 23.37
N THR A 203 13.56 1.00 23.65
CA THR A 203 14.54 0.25 22.85
C THR A 203 14.21 -1.24 22.84
N HIS A 204 13.91 -1.82 24.00
CA HIS A 204 13.52 -3.23 24.10
C HIS A 204 12.14 -3.50 23.52
N LEU A 205 11.18 -2.59 23.67
CA LEU A 205 9.83 -2.74 23.11
C LEU A 205 9.86 -2.83 21.59
N MET A 206 10.76 -2.09 20.94
CA MET A 206 10.91 -2.11 19.49
C MET A 206 11.72 -3.29 18.95
N TYR A 207 12.73 -3.78 19.69
CA TYR A 207 13.73 -4.69 19.12
C TYR A 207 13.95 -6.00 19.88
N SER A 208 13.52 -6.11 21.14
CA SER A 208 13.68 -7.32 21.95
C SER A 208 12.39 -8.12 22.02
N ALA A 209 12.46 -9.41 21.72
CA ALA A 209 11.37 -10.37 21.87
C ALA A 209 10.97 -10.56 23.34
N PHE A 210 11.88 -10.33 24.27
CA PHE A 210 11.63 -10.48 25.71
C PHE A 210 11.97 -9.20 26.45
N LEU A 211 11.33 -9.02 27.59
CA LEU A 211 11.46 -7.91 28.52
C LEU A 211 11.85 -8.46 29.89
N THR A 212 12.42 -7.59 30.71
CA THR A 212 12.58 -7.84 32.14
C THR A 212 11.21 -7.78 32.84
N ARG A 213 11.09 -8.40 34.01
CA ARG A 213 9.85 -8.34 34.82
C ARG A 213 9.38 -6.90 35.09
N PRO A 214 10.25 -5.94 35.51
CA PRO A 214 9.83 -4.55 35.67
C PRO A 214 9.37 -3.91 34.35
N GLY A 215 10.05 -4.17 33.24
CA GLY A 215 9.67 -3.66 31.92
C GLY A 215 8.31 -4.18 31.46
N ALA A 216 8.02 -5.47 31.65
CA ALA A 216 6.73 -6.06 31.34
C ALA A 216 5.59 -5.53 32.23
N ALA A 217 5.85 -5.33 33.52
CA ALA A 217 4.88 -4.73 34.44
C ALA A 217 4.56 -3.26 34.06
N TYR A 218 5.59 -2.51 33.67
CA TYR A 218 5.42 -1.13 33.20
C TYR A 218 4.63 -1.08 31.88
N LEU A 219 4.93 -1.98 30.93
CA LEU A 219 4.18 -2.13 29.70
C LEU A 219 2.70 -2.39 29.97
N GLN A 220 2.37 -3.33 30.87
CA GLN A 220 0.99 -3.63 31.23
C GLN A 220 0.28 -2.40 31.82
N LYS A 221 0.91 -1.70 32.76
CA LYS A 221 0.36 -0.47 33.34
C LYS A 221 0.10 0.61 32.28
N ALA A 222 0.98 0.72 31.28
CA ALA A 222 0.80 1.66 30.17
C ALA A 222 -0.39 1.26 29.29
N ILE A 223 -0.52 -0.02 28.95
CA ILE A 223 -1.68 -0.55 28.20
C ILE A 223 -2.98 -0.25 28.95
N ASP A 224 -3.05 -0.60 30.24
CA ASP A 224 -4.24 -0.36 31.06
C ASP A 224 -4.64 1.12 31.07
N LYS A 225 -3.64 2.03 31.09
CA LYS A 225 -3.90 3.47 31.09
C LYS A 225 -4.30 4.04 29.73
N ILE A 226 -3.76 3.50 28.64
CA ILE A 226 -4.10 3.94 27.28
C ILE A 226 -5.53 3.53 26.93
N TYR A 227 -5.95 2.33 27.33
CA TYR A 227 -7.22 1.73 26.93
C TYR A 227 -8.28 1.72 28.03
N GLU A 228 -8.13 2.57 29.05
CA GLU A 228 -9.09 2.71 30.17
C GLU A 228 -10.47 3.22 29.72
N THR A 229 -10.54 3.98 28.61
CA THR A 229 -11.77 4.60 28.10
C THR A 229 -12.47 3.76 27.03
N GLU A 230 -13.72 3.39 27.32
CA GLU A 230 -14.69 2.87 26.34
C GLU A 230 -15.43 4.05 25.67
N GLY A 231 -15.58 3.99 24.35
CA GLY A 231 -16.43 4.90 23.57
C GLY A 231 -17.37 4.10 22.69
N ASP A 232 -18.57 4.62 22.42
CA ASP A 232 -19.63 3.86 21.73
C ASP A 232 -19.36 3.58 20.24
N ILE A 233 -18.54 4.41 19.56
CA ILE A 233 -18.37 4.34 18.08
C ILE A 233 -16.89 4.40 17.64
N SER A 234 -16.03 5.13 18.36
CA SER A 234 -14.59 5.27 18.03
C SER A 234 -13.75 5.37 19.29
N PHE A 235 -12.51 4.91 19.23
CA PHE A 235 -11.55 5.07 20.31
C PHE A 235 -10.85 6.42 20.18
N ARG A 236 -11.11 7.31 21.15
CA ARG A 236 -10.50 8.63 21.24
C ARG A 236 -9.91 8.84 22.62
N ALA A 237 -8.63 9.18 22.66
CA ALA A 237 -7.95 9.51 23.91
C ALA A 237 -6.92 10.62 23.68
N SER A 238 -6.56 11.31 24.76
CA SER A 238 -5.56 12.37 24.77
C SER A 238 -4.68 12.21 25.99
N PHE A 239 -3.37 12.21 25.79
CA PHE A 239 -2.39 12.03 26.85
C PHE A 239 -1.42 13.21 26.86
N PRO A 240 -1.26 13.92 27.99
CA PRO A 240 -0.26 14.97 28.11
C PRO A 240 1.14 14.36 28.00
N THR A 241 2.01 15.01 27.25
CA THR A 241 3.42 14.63 27.17
C THR A 241 4.21 15.19 28.36
N ARG A 242 5.52 14.89 28.42
CA ARG A 242 6.45 15.42 29.42
C ARG A 242 6.60 16.95 29.40
N GLY A 243 6.11 17.63 28.35
CA GLY A 243 6.09 19.09 28.24
C GLY A 243 4.69 19.63 27.95
N SER A 244 4.58 20.68 27.15
CA SER A 244 3.30 21.38 26.89
C SER A 244 2.41 20.72 25.82
N GLY A 245 2.91 19.70 25.13
CA GLY A 245 2.20 19.02 24.04
C GLY A 245 1.42 17.79 24.46
N ASN A 246 0.67 17.21 23.52
CA ASN A 246 -0.19 16.05 23.75
C ASN A 246 -0.01 14.97 22.67
N ILE A 247 -0.29 13.73 23.04
CA ILE A 247 -0.59 12.63 22.11
C ILE A 247 -2.11 12.48 22.05
N HIS A 248 -2.68 12.69 20.87
CA HIS A 248 -4.08 12.43 20.56
C HIS A 248 -4.19 11.16 19.72
N THR A 249 -5.14 10.29 20.03
CA THR A 249 -5.44 9.10 19.24
C THR A 249 -6.90 9.15 18.78
N LEU A 250 -7.13 8.81 17.51
CA LEU A 250 -8.45 8.61 16.91
C LEU A 250 -8.42 7.35 16.05
N GLN A 251 -9.06 6.29 16.52
CA GLN A 251 -9.07 4.98 15.88
C GLN A 251 -10.48 4.39 15.85
N THR A 252 -10.68 3.41 14.98
CA THR A 252 -11.91 2.59 15.03
C THR A 252 -11.87 1.68 16.26
N LEU A 253 -13.03 1.35 16.84
CA LEU A 253 -13.09 0.40 17.97
C LEU A 253 -12.55 -0.98 17.59
N MET A 254 -12.90 -1.45 16.37
CA MET A 254 -12.35 -2.69 15.82
C MET A 254 -10.83 -2.65 15.65
N GLY A 255 -10.29 -1.47 15.32
CA GLY A 255 -8.84 -1.22 15.21
C GLY A 255 -8.09 -1.24 16.54
N VAL A 256 -8.77 -1.23 17.68
CA VAL A 256 -8.14 -1.32 19.00
C VAL A 256 -8.36 -2.68 19.65
N LYS A 257 -9.49 -3.33 19.37
CA LYS A 257 -9.87 -4.61 19.98
C LYS A 257 -8.82 -5.70 19.78
N GLN A 258 -8.40 -5.97 18.55
CA GLN A 258 -7.42 -7.04 18.25
C GLN A 258 -6.04 -6.75 18.88
N PRO A 259 -5.44 -5.54 18.76
CA PRO A 259 -4.22 -5.21 19.48
C PRO A 259 -4.34 -5.36 20.99
N LEU A 260 -5.48 -4.96 21.59
CA LEU A 260 -5.69 -5.08 23.03
C LEU A 260 -5.73 -6.55 23.47
N GLU A 261 -6.47 -7.40 22.76
CA GLU A 261 -6.47 -8.86 22.98
C GLU A 261 -5.05 -9.44 22.90
N MET A 262 -4.25 -8.98 21.92
CA MET A 262 -2.86 -9.38 21.75
C MET A 262 -2.00 -8.97 22.96
N PHE A 263 -2.15 -7.73 23.41
CA PHE A 263 -1.39 -7.17 24.53
C PHE A 263 -1.70 -7.86 25.85
N GLN A 264 -2.92 -8.33 26.05
CA GLN A 264 -3.40 -9.00 27.26
C GLN A 264 -3.07 -10.51 27.34
N THR A 265 -2.42 -11.07 26.31
CA THR A 265 -2.10 -12.50 26.30
C THR A 265 -1.07 -12.90 27.37
N SER A 266 -1.18 -14.14 27.87
CA SER A 266 -0.43 -14.61 29.04
C SER A 266 0.51 -15.80 28.77
N PHE A 267 0.91 -16.05 27.52
CA PHE A 267 1.80 -17.18 27.22
C PHE A 267 3.18 -17.05 27.88
N SER A 268 3.79 -18.18 28.25
CA SER A 268 5.06 -18.24 28.99
C SER A 268 6.29 -17.91 28.13
N PHE A 269 7.38 -17.57 28.79
CA PHE A 269 8.72 -17.43 28.19
C PHE A 269 9.08 -18.60 27.28
N VAL A 270 8.94 -19.83 27.80
CA VAL A 270 9.31 -21.07 27.11
C VAL A 270 8.52 -21.23 25.81
N LYS A 271 7.21 -20.92 25.83
CA LYS A 271 6.37 -20.97 24.64
C LYS A 271 6.80 -19.91 23.62
N GLY A 272 6.99 -18.66 24.04
CA GLY A 272 7.43 -17.56 23.16
C GLY A 272 8.80 -17.84 22.52
N LEU A 273 9.77 -18.29 23.31
CA LEU A 273 11.12 -18.63 22.85
C LEU A 273 11.10 -19.79 21.85
N LYS A 274 10.29 -20.83 22.12
CA LYS A 274 10.11 -21.94 21.18
C LYS A 274 9.51 -21.45 19.85
N ARG A 275 8.48 -20.60 19.89
CA ARG A 275 7.83 -20.06 18.69
C ARG A 275 8.77 -19.20 17.86
N MET A 276 9.52 -18.30 18.51
CA MET A 276 10.54 -17.49 17.85
C MET A 276 11.62 -18.38 17.21
N ARG A 277 12.16 -19.37 17.94
CA ARG A 277 13.19 -20.27 17.39
C ARG A 277 12.67 -21.15 16.25
N ASN A 278 11.42 -21.61 16.33
CA ASN A 278 10.78 -22.34 15.24
C ASN A 278 10.67 -21.47 13.99
N PHE A 279 10.26 -20.21 14.13
CA PHE A 279 10.22 -19.25 13.03
C PHE A 279 11.60 -19.04 12.39
N LEU A 280 12.64 -18.82 13.21
CA LEU A 280 14.03 -18.67 12.73
C LEU A 280 14.60 -19.94 12.08
N SER A 281 13.96 -21.10 12.29
CA SER A 281 14.35 -22.40 11.71
C SER A 281 13.58 -22.74 10.44
N ILE A 282 12.66 -21.88 9.98
CA ILE A 282 11.98 -22.04 8.69
C ILE A 282 13.04 -22.01 7.57
N PRO A 283 13.05 -22.97 6.63
CA PRO A 283 14.11 -23.07 5.61
C PRO A 283 14.39 -21.78 4.84
N GLU A 284 13.35 -21.03 4.47
CA GLU A 284 13.44 -19.74 3.79
C GLU A 284 14.10 -18.67 4.65
N VAL A 285 13.74 -18.60 5.93
CA VAL A 285 14.29 -17.65 6.92
C VAL A 285 15.76 -17.97 7.19
N MET A 286 16.10 -19.26 7.31
CA MET A 286 17.48 -19.71 7.48
C MET A 286 18.36 -19.29 6.31
N ASP A 287 17.89 -19.49 5.07
CA ASP A 287 18.62 -19.09 3.87
C ASP A 287 18.90 -17.58 3.86
N GLN A 288 17.93 -16.75 4.26
CA GLN A 288 18.12 -15.29 4.37
C GLN A 288 19.18 -14.92 5.42
N HIS A 289 19.20 -15.62 6.56
CA HIS A 289 20.19 -15.40 7.61
C HIS A 289 21.59 -15.86 7.20
N ASP A 290 21.72 -17.06 6.62
CA ASP A 290 22.99 -17.57 6.12
C ASP A 290 23.56 -16.65 5.04
N HIS A 291 22.67 -16.11 4.21
CA HIS A 291 23.01 -15.14 3.20
C HIS A 291 23.52 -13.82 3.78
N LEU A 292 22.83 -13.26 4.79
CA LEU A 292 23.32 -12.10 5.54
C LEU A 292 24.68 -12.41 6.18
N PHE A 293 24.80 -13.54 6.89
CA PHE A 293 26.02 -13.93 7.59
C PHE A 293 27.19 -14.08 6.65
N SER A 294 26.97 -14.55 5.42
CA SER A 294 28.00 -14.63 4.40
C SER A 294 28.70 -13.27 4.22
N LYS A 295 27.97 -12.16 4.33
CA LYS A 295 28.43 -10.77 4.12
C LYS A 295 29.11 -10.15 5.34
N LEU A 296 28.92 -10.71 6.54
CA LEU A 296 29.40 -10.14 7.79
C LEU A 296 30.82 -10.62 8.17
N ILE A 297 31.56 -9.78 8.89
CA ILE A 297 32.82 -10.16 9.55
C ILE A 297 32.54 -11.08 10.77
N PRO A 298 33.52 -11.88 11.25
CA PRO A 298 33.28 -12.90 12.28
C PRO A 298 32.69 -12.38 13.60
N THR A 299 33.17 -11.23 14.10
CA THR A 299 32.68 -10.63 15.35
C THR A 299 31.23 -10.19 15.25
N HIS A 300 30.85 -9.56 14.13
CA HIS A 300 29.46 -9.19 13.87
C HIS A 300 28.55 -10.43 13.72
N ARG A 301 29.02 -11.52 13.08
CA ARG A 301 28.25 -12.79 13.05
C ARG A 301 27.97 -13.33 14.45
N ALA A 302 28.95 -13.28 15.36
CA ALA A 302 28.77 -13.70 16.74
C ALA A 302 27.69 -12.86 17.45
N ALA A 303 27.67 -11.55 17.21
CA ALA A 303 26.64 -10.66 17.75
C ALA A 303 25.24 -11.00 17.23
N PHE A 304 25.08 -11.24 15.91
CA PHE A 304 23.81 -11.69 15.32
C PHE A 304 23.37 -13.07 15.83
N LYS A 305 24.30 -14.01 15.97
CA LYS A 305 24.01 -15.32 16.54
C LYS A 305 23.46 -15.19 17.96
N ARG A 306 24.11 -14.40 18.82
CA ARG A 306 23.62 -14.13 20.19
C ARG A 306 22.24 -13.48 20.18
N PHE A 307 22.00 -12.52 19.28
CA PHE A 307 20.70 -11.89 19.12
C PHE A 307 19.62 -12.92 18.74
N HIS A 308 19.88 -13.82 17.79
CA HIS A 308 18.95 -14.88 17.40
C HIS A 308 18.71 -15.92 18.50
N GLU A 309 19.73 -16.22 19.31
CA GLU A 309 19.64 -17.19 20.42
C GLU A 309 18.82 -16.67 21.59
N THR A 310 18.99 -15.39 21.92
CA THR A 310 18.39 -14.72 23.09
C THR A 310 17.09 -13.99 22.75
N GLY A 311 16.97 -13.46 21.53
CA GLY A 311 15.91 -12.55 21.12
C GLY A 311 16.01 -11.15 21.73
N VAL A 312 17.15 -10.76 22.32
CA VAL A 312 17.29 -9.51 23.08
C VAL A 312 18.35 -8.61 22.47
N LEU A 313 18.00 -7.36 22.16
CA LEU A 313 18.95 -6.33 21.76
C LEU A 313 19.71 -5.82 23.00
N ALA A 314 20.94 -6.30 23.20
CA ALA A 314 21.77 -5.94 24.35
C ALA A 314 23.28 -6.07 24.05
N PRO A 315 24.14 -5.30 24.73
CA PRO A 315 25.60 -5.47 24.66
C PRO A 315 26.05 -6.81 25.27
N PHE A 316 27.24 -7.30 24.93
CA PHE A 316 27.82 -8.55 25.47
C PHE A 316 28.03 -8.51 26.98
N SER A 317 28.27 -7.33 27.54
CA SER A 317 28.44 -7.12 28.98
C SER A 317 27.14 -7.24 29.79
N LEU A 318 25.97 -7.18 29.14
CA LEU A 318 24.68 -7.23 29.82
C LEU A 318 24.13 -8.66 29.84
N SER A 319 23.79 -9.18 31.02
CA SER A 319 23.13 -10.48 31.16
C SER A 319 21.70 -10.42 30.64
N THR A 320 21.34 -11.40 29.81
CA THR A 320 19.99 -11.57 29.26
C THR A 320 19.11 -12.47 30.14
N ASP A 321 19.62 -12.99 31.26
CA ASP A 321 18.92 -14.00 32.08
C ASP A 321 17.63 -13.46 32.73
N HIS A 322 17.55 -12.15 32.93
CA HIS A 322 16.38 -11.49 33.49
C HIS A 322 15.28 -11.19 32.45
N PHE A 323 15.54 -11.39 31.15
CA PHE A 323 14.59 -11.14 30.06
C PHE A 323 13.68 -12.35 29.86
N THR A 324 12.80 -12.57 30.82
CA THR A 324 11.94 -13.75 30.91
C THR A 324 10.47 -13.49 30.60
N HIS A 325 10.11 -12.27 30.21
CA HIS A 325 8.71 -11.91 29.94
C HIS A 325 8.54 -11.61 28.44
N PRO A 326 7.68 -12.32 27.69
CA PRO A 326 7.48 -12.02 26.29
C PRO A 326 7.02 -10.57 26.08
N ASN A 327 7.66 -9.89 25.11
CA ASN A 327 7.24 -8.58 24.67
C ASN A 327 5.92 -8.70 23.90
N ARG A 328 4.79 -8.40 24.57
CA ARG A 328 3.44 -8.56 24.01
C ARG A 328 3.18 -7.71 22.78
N LEU A 329 4.04 -6.73 22.48
CA LEU A 329 3.96 -5.97 21.26
C LEU A 329 4.41 -6.76 20.02
N LEU A 330 5.28 -7.78 20.17
CA LEU A 330 5.94 -8.46 19.05
C LEU A 330 5.44 -9.88 18.77
N PHE A 331 4.41 -10.33 19.48
CA PHE A 331 3.82 -11.66 19.30
C PHE A 331 2.32 -11.58 19.06
N SER A 332 1.80 -12.50 18.25
CA SER A 332 0.36 -12.66 18.03
C SER A 332 -0.33 -13.17 19.30
N PRO A 333 -1.67 -13.13 19.37
CA PRO A 333 -2.41 -13.70 20.50
C PRO A 333 -2.08 -15.19 20.77
N ASN A 334 -1.72 -15.94 19.73
CA ASN A 334 -1.36 -17.35 19.85
C ASN A 334 0.12 -17.58 20.25
N GLY A 335 0.90 -16.51 20.34
CA GLY A 335 2.33 -16.51 20.63
C GLY A 335 3.20 -16.71 19.39
N GLU A 336 2.67 -16.49 18.18
CA GLU A 336 3.49 -16.50 16.96
C GLU A 336 4.31 -15.21 16.87
N TRP A 337 5.52 -15.31 16.32
CA TRP A 337 6.39 -14.16 16.12
C TRP A 337 5.87 -13.28 14.99
N LEU A 338 5.66 -11.98 15.26
CA LEU A 338 5.05 -11.05 14.29
C LEU A 338 6.09 -10.32 13.41
N GLN A 339 7.38 -10.42 13.73
CA GLN A 339 8.38 -9.73 12.92
C GLN A 339 8.57 -10.45 11.58
N PRO A 340 8.91 -9.70 10.52
CA PRO A 340 9.18 -10.30 9.21
C PRO A 340 10.36 -11.28 9.24
N ASP A 341 10.43 -12.15 8.24
CA ASP A 341 11.49 -13.14 8.00
C ASP A 341 12.90 -12.51 7.95
N TYR A 342 12.98 -11.26 7.51
CA TYR A 342 14.22 -10.50 7.42
C TYR A 342 14.49 -9.57 8.61
N PHE A 343 13.84 -9.76 9.76
CA PHE A 343 13.97 -8.88 10.91
C PHE A 343 15.44 -8.71 11.34
N ASN A 344 15.89 -7.46 11.36
CA ASN A 344 17.24 -7.06 11.75
C ASN A 344 17.15 -5.69 12.44
N PRO A 345 17.52 -5.56 13.72
CA PRO A 345 17.44 -4.27 14.44
C PRO A 345 18.23 -3.13 13.79
N PHE A 346 19.26 -3.42 12.98
CA PHE A 346 19.99 -2.39 12.23
C PHE A 346 19.22 -1.78 11.07
N ARG A 347 18.16 -2.45 10.62
CA ARG A 347 17.40 -2.00 9.45
C ARG A 347 16.84 -0.60 9.68
N GLY A 348 17.43 0.32 8.93
CA GLY A 348 17.10 1.73 8.89
C GLY A 348 17.62 2.57 10.06
N TRP A 349 18.66 2.10 10.75
CA TRP A 349 19.57 2.94 11.54
C TRP A 349 20.89 3.12 10.80
N ASP A 350 21.57 4.24 11.07
CA ASP A 350 22.93 4.47 10.57
C ASP A 350 23.92 3.64 11.40
N VAL A 351 24.55 2.66 10.73
CA VAL A 351 25.49 1.73 11.37
C VAL A 351 26.76 2.45 11.82
N ALA A 352 27.25 3.42 11.03
CA ALA A 352 28.45 4.19 11.36
C ALA A 352 28.19 5.07 12.58
N ALA A 353 27.04 5.75 12.63
CA ALA A 353 26.62 6.53 13.80
C ALA A 353 26.41 5.66 15.05
N SER A 354 25.91 4.44 14.86
CA SER A 354 25.74 3.45 15.93
C SER A 354 27.09 3.04 16.52
N GLN A 355 28.05 2.68 15.67
CA GLN A 355 29.41 2.35 16.10
C GLN A 355 30.11 3.53 16.78
N ALA A 356 30.01 4.74 16.21
CA ALA A 356 30.57 5.94 16.82
C ALA A 356 29.99 6.19 18.22
N THR A 357 28.70 5.93 18.42
CA THR A 357 28.06 6.07 19.74
C THR A 357 28.56 5.01 20.72
N GLY A 358 28.62 3.75 20.32
CA GLY A 358 29.09 2.65 21.18
C GLY A 358 30.57 2.75 21.54
N THR A 359 31.43 2.89 20.54
CA THR A 359 32.90 2.88 20.71
C THR A 359 33.39 4.15 21.39
N LEU A 360 33.12 5.33 20.80
CA LEU A 360 33.72 6.59 21.25
C LEU A 360 33.09 7.13 22.53
N LYS A 361 31.79 6.91 22.75
CA LYS A 361 31.08 7.49 23.91
C LYS A 361 30.88 6.51 25.06
N ARG A 362 30.95 5.19 24.82
CA ARG A 362 30.59 4.15 25.80
C ARG A 362 31.67 3.07 25.98
N GLY A 363 32.76 3.11 25.22
CA GLY A 363 33.86 2.14 25.34
C GLY A 363 33.48 0.71 24.93
N VAL A 364 32.43 0.56 24.12
CA VAL A 364 31.99 -0.76 23.60
C VAL A 364 32.93 -1.19 22.48
N ASP A 365 33.32 -2.47 22.47
CA ASP A 365 34.11 -3.02 21.38
C ASP A 365 33.34 -2.95 20.04
N SER A 366 34.02 -2.56 18.97
CA SER A 366 33.38 -2.41 17.65
C SER A 366 32.75 -3.70 17.11
N GLY A 367 33.23 -4.86 17.56
CA GLY A 367 32.66 -6.18 17.27
C GLY A 367 31.36 -6.48 18.02
N ASP A 368 31.10 -5.81 19.15
CA ASP A 368 29.79 -5.79 19.81
C ASP A 368 28.86 -4.78 19.13
N ILE A 369 28.52 -5.10 17.88
CA ILE A 369 27.74 -4.21 17.03
C ILE A 369 26.34 -3.97 17.62
N PHE A 370 25.68 -4.99 18.19
CA PHE A 370 24.38 -4.82 18.84
C PHE A 370 24.47 -4.04 20.16
N GLY A 371 25.58 -4.11 20.89
CA GLY A 371 25.86 -3.20 21.99
C GLY A 371 25.97 -1.75 21.51
N CYS A 372 26.69 -1.51 20.42
CA CYS A 372 26.76 -0.18 19.80
C CYS A 372 25.38 0.34 19.40
N LEU A 373 24.55 -0.50 18.77
CA LEU A 373 23.18 -0.16 18.40
C LEU A 373 22.30 0.12 19.61
N PHE A 374 22.34 -0.74 20.64
CA PHE A 374 21.56 -0.57 21.87
C PHE A 374 21.79 0.82 22.47
N PHE A 375 23.05 1.21 22.66
CA PHE A 375 23.36 2.54 23.22
C PHE A 375 23.00 3.68 22.27
N HIS A 376 23.12 3.48 20.96
CA HIS A 376 22.73 4.48 19.98
C HIS A 376 21.22 4.74 19.99
N VAL A 377 20.41 3.69 19.85
CA VAL A 377 18.94 3.79 19.87
C VAL A 377 18.45 4.39 21.17
N LYS A 378 18.96 3.90 22.31
CA LYS A 378 18.65 4.45 23.64
C LYS A 378 18.98 5.95 23.72
N ALA A 379 20.13 6.38 23.19
CA ALA A 379 20.49 7.79 23.17
C ALA A 379 19.55 8.64 22.29
N GLN A 380 19.15 8.13 21.12
CA GLN A 380 18.22 8.80 20.22
C GLN A 380 16.82 8.96 20.84
N PHE A 381 16.32 7.91 21.50
CA PHE A 381 15.02 7.95 22.19
C PHE A 381 15.05 8.84 23.43
N ARG A 382 16.15 8.83 24.18
CA ARG A 382 16.33 9.76 25.30
C ARG A 382 16.32 11.21 24.82
N GLU A 383 17.06 11.53 23.76
CA GLU A 383 17.09 12.89 23.21
C GLU A 383 15.70 13.31 22.71
N PHE A 384 15.00 12.40 22.03
CA PHE A 384 13.63 12.61 21.58
C PHE A 384 12.69 12.94 22.74
N ALA A 385 12.66 12.11 23.78
CA ALA A 385 11.83 12.35 24.96
C ALA A 385 12.23 13.64 25.71
N ARG A 386 13.52 13.98 25.75
CA ARG A 386 14.01 15.24 26.32
C ARG A 386 13.51 16.46 25.53
N ARG A 387 13.48 16.39 24.19
CA ARG A 387 13.01 17.48 23.31
C ARG A 387 11.55 17.85 23.59
N PHE A 388 10.70 16.87 23.84
CA PHE A 388 9.30 17.10 24.21
C PHE A 388 9.11 17.86 25.52
N GLN A 389 10.12 17.96 26.39
CA GLN A 389 10.00 18.72 27.64
C GLN A 389 9.96 20.24 27.41
N TYR A 390 10.54 20.73 26.31
CA TYR A 390 10.70 22.17 26.06
C TYR A 390 10.29 22.63 24.66
N LEU A 391 10.11 21.71 23.70
CA LEU A 391 9.54 22.04 22.39
C LEU A 391 8.01 21.88 22.42
N SER A 392 7.32 22.74 21.69
CA SER A 392 5.87 22.67 21.52
C SER A 392 5.52 21.67 20.40
N ILE A 393 5.24 20.42 20.76
CA ILE A 393 4.98 19.34 19.80
C ILE A 393 3.69 18.58 20.16
N ASP A 394 2.74 18.52 19.23
CA ASP A 394 1.55 17.67 19.33
C ASP A 394 1.62 16.50 18.33
N ILE A 395 1.24 15.31 18.78
CA ILE A 395 1.16 14.11 17.92
C ILE A 395 -0.29 13.66 17.83
N TYR A 396 -0.79 13.49 16.62
CA TYR A 396 -2.08 12.89 16.30
C TYR A 396 -1.84 11.53 15.67
N ILE A 397 -2.45 10.48 16.23
CA ILE A 397 -2.32 9.09 15.79
C ILE A 397 -3.67 8.63 15.27
N THR A 398 -3.70 8.15 14.04
CA THR A 398 -4.93 7.67 13.39
C THR A 398 -4.76 6.30 12.76
N GLN A 399 -5.87 5.56 12.69
CA GLN A 399 -5.94 4.22 12.10
C GLN A 399 -7.00 4.21 10.99
N PHE A 400 -6.68 4.78 9.83
CA PHE A 400 -7.60 4.81 8.69
C PHE A 400 -6.89 4.44 7.39
N ASN A 401 -7.68 3.94 6.44
CA ASN A 401 -7.21 3.85 5.06
C ASN A 401 -6.79 5.25 4.58
N PRO A 402 -5.60 5.43 3.97
CA PRO A 402 -5.11 6.74 3.55
C PRO A 402 -6.11 7.56 2.72
N LYS A 403 -6.86 6.93 1.80
CA LYS A 403 -7.86 7.60 0.96
C LYS A 403 -9.08 8.10 1.75
N ILE A 404 -9.50 7.33 2.76
CA ILE A 404 -10.58 7.74 3.67
C ILE A 404 -10.08 8.87 4.57
N LEU A 405 -8.84 8.77 5.05
CA LEU A 405 -8.24 9.80 5.90
C LEU A 405 -8.10 11.13 5.15
N SER A 406 -7.59 11.13 3.92
CA SER A 406 -7.43 12.35 3.14
C SER A 406 -8.78 13.05 2.91
N SER A 407 -9.80 12.27 2.54
CA SER A 407 -11.17 12.76 2.39
C SER A 407 -11.74 13.32 3.70
N GLY A 408 -11.51 12.63 4.83
CA GLY A 408 -11.95 13.09 6.16
C GLY A 408 -11.24 14.38 6.62
N LEU A 409 -9.95 14.53 6.32
CA LEU A 409 -9.20 15.75 6.59
C LEU A 409 -9.73 16.93 5.77
N LEU A 410 -10.01 16.71 4.48
CA LEU A 410 -10.66 17.72 3.62
C LEU A 410 -12.09 18.06 4.05
N ALA A 411 -12.78 17.13 4.71
CA ALA A 411 -14.08 17.37 5.33
C ALA A 411 -13.98 18.06 6.71
N GLY A 412 -12.78 18.27 7.25
CA GLY A 412 -12.56 18.92 8.53
C GLY A 412 -12.84 18.04 9.76
N VAL A 413 -12.79 16.71 9.63
CA VAL A 413 -13.05 15.76 10.72
C VAL A 413 -12.05 15.91 11.87
N LEU A 414 -10.82 16.34 11.57
CA LEU A 414 -9.77 16.61 12.56
C LEU A 414 -9.44 18.11 12.58
N PRO A 415 -9.99 18.90 13.53
CA PRO A 415 -9.83 20.36 13.55
C PRO A 415 -8.37 20.86 13.62
N ALA A 416 -7.45 20.04 14.13
CA ALA A 416 -6.02 20.35 14.15
C ALA A 416 -5.41 20.49 12.74
N PHE A 417 -6.07 19.91 11.74
CA PHE A 417 -5.68 19.93 10.33
C PHE A 417 -6.84 20.50 9.50
N PRO A 418 -6.89 21.83 9.34
CA PRO A 418 -7.96 22.49 8.59
C PRO A 418 -8.02 22.02 7.13
N SER A 419 -9.21 22.14 6.53
CA SER A 419 -9.54 21.60 5.21
C SER A 419 -8.99 22.38 4.02
N ASP A 420 -8.35 23.52 4.26
CA ASP A 420 -7.72 24.40 3.26
C ASP A 420 -6.28 24.00 2.89
N GLY A 421 -5.81 22.87 3.44
CA GLY A 421 -4.47 22.34 3.18
C GLY A 421 -3.44 23.00 4.08
N CYS A 422 -2.82 22.21 4.95
CA CYS A 422 -2.02 22.74 6.05
C CYS A 422 -0.70 22.00 6.30
N PHE A 423 -0.42 20.91 5.58
CA PHE A 423 0.83 20.16 5.79
C PHE A 423 1.99 20.76 5.02
N ASP A 424 3.07 21.09 5.74
CA ASP A 424 4.33 21.51 5.13
C ASP A 424 5.07 20.31 4.53
N ARG A 425 4.88 19.11 5.09
CA ARG A 425 5.47 17.89 4.56
C ARG A 425 4.52 16.71 4.70
N ILE A 426 4.36 15.95 3.62
CA ILE A 426 3.60 14.69 3.62
C ILE A 426 4.54 13.58 3.17
N HIS A 427 4.89 12.68 4.08
CA HIS A 427 5.60 11.44 3.77
C HIS A 427 4.58 10.36 3.41
N VAL A 428 4.42 10.11 2.11
CA VAL A 428 3.49 9.10 1.58
C VAL A 428 4.07 7.69 1.69
N GLY A 429 5.39 7.56 1.71
CA GLY A 429 6.07 6.26 1.83
C GLY A 429 5.96 5.44 0.55
N ASP A 430 5.82 4.12 0.71
CA ASP A 430 5.64 3.14 -0.38
C ASP A 430 4.17 2.93 -0.79
N LEU A 431 3.25 3.80 -0.35
CA LEU A 431 1.84 3.67 -0.72
C LEU A 431 1.63 3.65 -2.24
N ILE A 432 2.47 4.37 -2.98
CA ILE A 432 2.46 4.41 -4.45
C ILE A 432 2.63 3.03 -5.11
N ASP A 433 3.29 2.09 -4.43
CA ASP A 433 3.49 0.73 -4.94
C ASP A 433 2.21 -0.11 -4.90
N SER A 434 1.22 0.29 -4.09
CA SER A 434 -0.05 -0.43 -3.93
C SER A 434 -1.28 0.33 -4.43
N VAL A 435 -1.25 1.66 -4.35
CA VAL A 435 -2.36 2.55 -4.72
C VAL A 435 -2.12 3.21 -6.09
N GLY A 436 -0.86 3.39 -6.49
CA GLY A 436 -0.48 4.13 -7.69
C GLY A 436 -0.13 5.60 -7.41
N ILE A 437 0.73 6.17 -8.25
CA ILE A 437 1.23 7.55 -8.08
C ILE A 437 0.10 8.57 -8.27
N GLN A 438 -0.74 8.38 -9.28
CA GLN A 438 -1.80 9.33 -9.63
C GLN A 438 -2.82 9.53 -8.50
N ASP A 439 -3.30 8.43 -7.93
CA ASP A 439 -4.27 8.46 -6.82
C ASP A 439 -3.64 9.07 -5.57
N CYS A 440 -2.37 8.76 -5.27
CA CYS A 440 -1.68 9.39 -4.14
C CYS A 440 -1.51 10.90 -4.33
N LEU A 441 -1.19 11.36 -5.55
CA LEU A 441 -1.11 12.79 -5.86
C LEU A 441 -2.50 13.45 -5.71
N ALA A 442 -3.55 12.85 -6.28
CA ALA A 442 -4.91 13.40 -6.22
C ALA A 442 -5.43 13.51 -4.77
N ASP A 443 -5.18 12.50 -3.94
CA ASP A 443 -5.68 12.44 -2.56
C ASP A 443 -4.93 13.40 -1.62
N TRP A 444 -3.61 13.56 -1.77
CA TRP A 444 -2.77 14.23 -0.77
C TRP A 444 -2.29 15.62 -1.17
N THR A 445 -2.24 15.96 -2.46
CA THR A 445 -1.89 17.31 -2.93
C THR A 445 -2.81 18.40 -2.38
N PRO A 446 -4.14 18.20 -2.27
CA PRO A 446 -5.05 19.21 -1.72
C PRO A 446 -4.76 19.56 -0.25
N LEU A 447 -4.05 18.70 0.48
CA LEU A 447 -3.75 18.87 1.90
C LEU A 447 -2.41 19.57 2.18
N LEU A 448 -1.61 19.84 1.13
CA LEU A 448 -0.37 20.60 1.27
C LEU A 448 -0.63 22.07 1.62
N ASN A 449 0.25 22.62 2.45
CA ASN A 449 0.27 24.03 2.82
C ASN A 449 0.71 24.89 1.63
N SER A 450 -0.25 25.52 0.95
CA SER A 450 0.03 26.40 -0.20
C SER A 450 0.78 27.68 0.19
N SER A 451 0.74 28.09 1.46
CA SER A 451 1.46 29.27 1.95
C SER A 451 2.95 29.02 2.18
N ASN A 452 3.37 27.75 2.20
CA ASN A 452 4.78 27.38 2.31
C ASN A 452 5.30 26.92 0.94
N GLU A 453 6.12 27.74 0.29
CA GLU A 453 6.72 27.41 -1.02
C GLU A 453 7.57 26.13 -1.00
N HIS A 454 8.06 25.74 0.16
CA HIS A 454 8.83 24.51 0.36
C HIS A 454 7.97 23.29 0.65
N ALA A 455 6.63 23.44 0.70
CA ALA A 455 5.74 22.32 0.94
C ALA A 455 5.91 21.22 -0.11
N ALA A 456 5.94 19.96 0.34
CA ALA A 456 6.27 18.84 -0.53
C ALA A 456 5.67 17.50 -0.10
N LEU A 457 5.44 16.64 -1.09
CA LEU A 457 5.20 15.21 -0.89
C LEU A 457 6.48 14.42 -1.14
N LEU A 458 6.81 13.52 -0.22
CA LEU A 458 7.88 12.54 -0.38
C LEU A 458 7.28 11.14 -0.56
N MET A 459 7.64 10.49 -1.66
CA MET A 459 7.21 9.14 -2.04
C MET A 459 8.43 8.27 -2.34
N HIS A 460 8.30 6.94 -2.23
CA HIS A 460 9.31 6.03 -2.75
C HIS A 460 8.71 4.77 -3.33
N SER A 461 9.35 4.22 -4.37
CA SER A 461 8.97 2.93 -4.95
C SER A 461 10.07 1.90 -4.74
N LYS A 462 9.67 0.72 -4.27
CA LYS A 462 10.51 -0.49 -4.16
C LYS A 462 10.24 -1.48 -5.29
N ILE A 463 9.07 -1.39 -5.93
CA ILE A 463 8.63 -2.37 -6.94
C ILE A 463 8.59 -1.85 -8.37
N TRP A 464 9.00 -0.61 -8.65
CA TRP A 464 9.03 -0.05 -10.02
C TRP A 464 9.79 -0.96 -11.01
N CYS A 465 10.80 -1.71 -10.56
CA CYS A 465 11.55 -2.65 -11.39
C CYS A 465 10.80 -3.95 -11.68
N ALA A 466 9.71 -4.26 -10.97
CA ALA A 466 8.91 -5.48 -11.18
C ALA A 466 8.18 -5.47 -12.53
N THR A 467 7.81 -4.28 -13.03
CA THR A 467 7.23 -4.09 -14.37
C THR A 467 8.29 -3.98 -15.47
N ARG A 468 9.56 -3.81 -15.11
CA ARG A 468 10.70 -3.62 -16.01
C ARG A 468 11.87 -4.52 -15.63
N PRO A 469 11.76 -5.85 -15.82
CA PRO A 469 12.82 -6.77 -15.42
C PRO A 469 14.14 -6.48 -16.14
N ASP A 470 14.12 -6.01 -17.39
CA ASP A 470 15.34 -5.72 -18.15
C ASP A 470 16.09 -4.46 -17.66
N ALA A 471 15.51 -3.70 -16.73
CA ALA A 471 16.17 -2.57 -16.06
C ALA A 471 17.20 -3.05 -15.03
N LEU A 472 17.01 -4.21 -14.42
CA LEU A 472 17.93 -4.72 -13.39
C LEU A 472 19.18 -5.30 -14.04
N ALA A 473 20.35 -4.98 -13.47
CA ALA A 473 21.63 -5.50 -13.92
C ALA A 473 21.65 -7.03 -13.90
N LEU A 474 21.03 -7.64 -12.89
CA LEU A 474 20.96 -9.10 -12.77
C LEU A 474 20.18 -9.79 -13.91
N SER A 475 19.19 -9.11 -14.49
CA SER A 475 18.41 -9.61 -15.64
C SER A 475 18.87 -9.03 -16.98
N ASN A 476 19.83 -8.12 -16.97
CA ASN A 476 20.40 -7.50 -18.16
C ASN A 476 21.87 -7.94 -18.36
N PRO A 477 22.14 -8.95 -19.22
CA PRO A 477 23.48 -9.47 -19.46
C PRO A 477 24.50 -8.42 -19.89
N ILE A 478 24.06 -7.37 -20.58
CA ILE A 478 24.93 -6.34 -21.14
C ILE A 478 25.41 -5.42 -20.01
N VAL A 479 24.49 -4.97 -19.14
CA VAL A 479 24.81 -4.13 -17.98
C VAL A 479 25.67 -4.90 -16.99
N ALA A 480 25.28 -6.14 -16.63
CA ALA A 480 26.09 -7.00 -15.76
C ALA A 480 27.50 -7.24 -16.33
N LYS A 481 27.61 -7.55 -17.63
CA LYS A 481 28.92 -7.73 -18.30
C LYS A 481 29.74 -6.45 -18.23
N GLY A 482 29.16 -5.30 -18.55
CA GLY A 482 29.84 -4.00 -18.53
C GLY A 482 30.43 -3.69 -17.15
N VAL A 483 29.59 -3.78 -16.11
CA VAL A 483 30.02 -3.59 -14.72
C VAL A 483 31.12 -4.57 -14.33
N LEU A 484 30.98 -5.86 -14.65
CA LEU A 484 31.97 -6.88 -14.27
C LEU A 484 33.30 -6.72 -15.02
N ILE A 485 33.28 -6.44 -16.32
CA ILE A 485 34.49 -6.29 -17.15
C ILE A 485 35.28 -5.07 -16.74
N GLU A 486 34.62 -3.92 -16.60
CA GLU A 486 35.29 -2.69 -16.18
C GLU A 486 36.00 -2.87 -14.84
N LYS A 487 35.33 -3.52 -13.87
CA LYS A 487 35.90 -3.78 -12.55
C LYS A 487 37.00 -4.86 -12.58
N CYS A 488 36.90 -5.88 -13.44
CA CYS A 488 37.97 -6.88 -13.64
C CYS A 488 39.22 -6.25 -14.27
N ASN A 489 39.06 -5.33 -15.22
CA ASN A 489 40.17 -4.65 -15.89
C ASN A 489 40.92 -3.70 -14.94
N GLN A 490 40.23 -3.12 -13.95
CA GLN A 490 40.78 -2.17 -12.99
C GLN A 490 41.37 -2.84 -11.72
N ASN A 491 41.16 -4.15 -11.53
CA ASN A 491 41.69 -4.93 -10.39
C ASN A 491 42.23 -6.31 -10.86
N PRO A 492 43.49 -6.39 -11.35
CA PRO A 492 44.04 -7.61 -11.95
C PRO A 492 44.12 -8.82 -11.00
N ASP A 493 44.24 -8.59 -9.69
CA ASP A 493 44.29 -9.66 -8.68
C ASP A 493 42.95 -10.40 -8.51
N LEU A 494 41.82 -9.78 -8.86
CA LEU A 494 40.50 -10.44 -8.90
C LEU A 494 40.44 -11.54 -9.97
N VAL A 495 41.31 -11.44 -10.97
CA VAL A 495 41.41 -12.33 -12.13
C VAL A 495 42.47 -13.41 -11.91
N ARG A 496 42.92 -13.68 -10.66
CA ARG A 496 43.69 -14.91 -10.38
C ARG A 496 42.83 -16.12 -10.75
N ARG A 497 43.17 -16.68 -11.92
CA ARG A 497 42.42 -17.67 -12.71
C ARG A 497 41.84 -18.79 -11.87
N ALA A 498 42.57 -19.29 -10.88
CA ALA A 498 42.15 -20.40 -10.02
C ALA A 498 41.00 -20.06 -9.06
N LYS A 499 41.00 -18.89 -8.39
CA LYS A 499 39.94 -18.52 -7.42
C LYS A 499 38.64 -18.16 -8.14
N PHE A 500 38.74 -17.37 -9.21
CA PHE A 500 37.58 -17.00 -10.03
C PHE A 500 36.97 -18.23 -10.73
N GLN A 501 37.80 -19.10 -11.31
CA GLN A 501 37.32 -20.34 -11.95
C GLN A 501 36.72 -21.33 -10.94
N LYS A 502 37.28 -21.43 -9.72
CA LYS A 502 36.70 -22.22 -8.62
C LYS A 502 35.36 -21.64 -8.17
N MET A 503 35.28 -20.33 -7.96
CA MET A 503 34.03 -19.62 -7.65
C MET A 503 32.95 -19.87 -8.71
N CYS A 504 33.30 -19.75 -9.99
CA CYS A 504 32.38 -20.08 -11.08
C CYS A 504 32.04 -21.58 -11.10
N SER A 505 32.98 -22.50 -10.88
CA SER A 505 32.64 -23.93 -10.86
C SER A 505 31.59 -24.31 -9.80
N GLN A 506 31.46 -23.51 -8.74
CA GLN A 506 30.44 -23.66 -7.69
C GLN A 506 29.07 -23.04 -8.07
N GLY A 507 28.98 -22.20 -9.10
CA GLY A 507 27.73 -21.54 -9.52
C GLY A 507 27.09 -20.73 -8.39
N LEU A 508 25.74 -20.76 -8.30
CA LEU A 508 24.99 -20.11 -7.21
C LEU A 508 25.28 -20.69 -5.82
N ARG A 509 26.03 -21.79 -5.70
CA ARG A 509 26.51 -22.29 -4.40
C ARG A 509 27.73 -21.51 -3.89
N SER A 510 28.30 -20.61 -4.68
CA SER A 510 29.42 -19.78 -4.26
C SER A 510 28.95 -18.51 -3.55
N PRO A 511 29.23 -18.33 -2.24
CA PRO A 511 28.81 -17.13 -1.51
C PRO A 511 29.42 -15.85 -2.09
N THR A 512 30.66 -15.93 -2.58
CA THR A 512 31.34 -14.81 -3.23
C THR A 512 30.61 -14.38 -4.51
N LEU A 513 30.19 -15.33 -5.35
CA LEU A 513 29.46 -15.02 -6.58
C LEU A 513 28.09 -14.41 -6.29
N LEU A 514 27.34 -14.98 -5.33
CA LEU A 514 26.04 -14.46 -4.92
C LEU A 514 26.12 -13.00 -4.49
N LYS A 515 27.10 -12.66 -3.65
CA LYS A 515 27.31 -11.27 -3.23
C LYS A 515 27.58 -10.33 -4.39
N ILE A 516 28.41 -10.74 -5.36
CA ILE A 516 28.69 -9.93 -6.55
C ILE A 516 27.39 -9.67 -7.31
N LEU A 517 26.64 -10.73 -7.62
CA LEU A 517 25.41 -10.65 -8.41
C LEU A 517 24.37 -9.72 -7.79
N GLU A 518 24.18 -9.77 -6.47
CA GLU A 518 23.23 -8.90 -5.77
C GLU A 518 23.69 -7.45 -5.66
N SER A 519 25.00 -7.22 -5.75
CA SER A 519 25.57 -5.88 -5.64
C SER A 519 25.61 -5.15 -6.98
N LEU A 520 25.32 -5.84 -8.09
CA LEU A 520 25.41 -5.26 -9.44
C LEU A 520 24.52 -4.02 -9.59
N ASP A 521 23.30 -4.06 -9.05
CA ASP A 521 22.35 -2.95 -9.16
C ASP A 521 22.79 -1.69 -8.39
N VAL A 522 23.72 -1.81 -7.43
CA VAL A 522 24.33 -0.64 -6.78
C VAL A 522 25.12 0.18 -7.81
N PHE A 523 25.78 -0.49 -8.74
CA PHE A 523 26.73 0.10 -9.70
C PHE A 523 26.14 0.32 -11.10
N ALA A 524 24.84 0.08 -11.27
CA ALA A 524 24.14 0.33 -12.53
C ALA A 524 23.34 1.63 -12.44
N ASP A 525 23.38 2.41 -13.52
CA ASP A 525 22.47 3.52 -13.70
C ASP A 525 21.11 3.00 -14.18
N HIS A 526 20.08 3.30 -13.39
CA HIS A 526 18.69 2.90 -13.66
C HIS A 526 17.80 4.09 -14.04
N SER A 527 18.39 5.28 -14.17
CA SER A 527 17.67 6.54 -14.32
C SER A 527 16.72 6.50 -15.52
N LEU A 528 17.18 6.04 -16.68
CA LEU A 528 16.37 5.95 -17.91
C LEU A 528 15.07 5.16 -17.69
N TRP A 529 15.18 3.91 -17.22
CA TRP A 529 14.01 3.05 -16.98
C TRP A 529 13.09 3.58 -15.88
N PHE A 530 13.65 4.30 -14.90
CA PHE A 530 12.83 4.92 -13.87
C PHE A 530 12.05 6.12 -14.41
N HIS A 531 12.60 6.91 -15.32
CA HIS A 531 11.84 7.99 -15.99
C HIS A 531 10.75 7.42 -16.90
N GLU A 532 11.00 6.32 -17.61
CA GLU A 532 9.96 5.60 -18.35
C GLU A 532 8.84 5.12 -17.42
N TYR A 533 9.19 4.62 -16.23
CA TYR A 533 8.20 4.29 -15.19
C TYR A 533 7.35 5.49 -14.79
N LEU A 534 7.97 6.64 -14.47
CA LEU A 534 7.22 7.84 -14.11
C LEU A 534 6.33 8.35 -15.25
N ARG A 535 6.78 8.21 -16.50
CA ARG A 535 6.00 8.59 -17.69
C ARG A 535 4.78 7.67 -17.88
N ASP A 536 4.97 6.36 -17.76
CA ASP A 536 3.89 5.39 -17.92
C ASP A 536 2.84 5.49 -16.80
N GLU A 537 3.26 5.91 -15.60
CA GLU A 537 2.37 6.26 -14.49
C GLU A 537 1.77 7.68 -14.61
N GLU A 538 2.09 8.42 -15.67
CA GLU A 538 1.66 9.81 -15.90
C GLU A 538 1.93 10.74 -14.70
N ALA A 539 3.05 10.52 -14.01
CA ALA A 539 3.35 11.17 -12.74
C ALA A 539 3.52 12.69 -12.88
N GLU A 540 4.28 13.13 -13.88
CA GLU A 540 4.56 14.56 -14.12
C GLU A 540 3.34 15.32 -14.63
N SER A 541 2.57 14.75 -15.57
CA SER A 541 1.34 15.38 -16.08
C SER A 541 0.26 15.47 -15.00
N THR A 542 0.12 14.44 -14.17
CA THR A 542 -0.80 14.46 -13.02
C THR A 542 -0.36 15.48 -11.98
N ALA A 543 0.94 15.54 -11.66
CA ALA A 543 1.47 16.55 -10.75
C ALA A 543 1.22 17.97 -11.28
N ALA A 544 1.50 18.22 -12.56
CA ALA A 544 1.32 19.52 -13.20
C ALA A 544 -0.16 19.96 -13.18
N SER A 545 -1.10 19.05 -13.47
CA SER A 545 -2.54 19.37 -13.42
C SER A 545 -3.04 19.71 -12.01
N LEU A 546 -2.34 19.24 -10.98
CA LEU A 546 -2.61 19.53 -9.57
C LEU A 546 -1.80 20.71 -9.03
N GLY A 547 -0.97 21.35 -9.86
CA GLY A 547 -0.15 22.50 -9.48
C GLY A 547 1.15 22.14 -8.75
N LEU A 548 1.61 20.90 -8.90
CA LEU A 548 2.89 20.42 -8.42
C LEU A 548 3.88 20.25 -9.56
N GLN A 549 5.15 20.17 -9.21
CA GLN A 549 6.22 19.78 -10.10
C GLN A 549 7.07 18.69 -9.45
N LEU A 550 7.47 17.70 -10.26
CA LEU A 550 8.50 16.75 -9.86
C LEU A 550 9.81 17.52 -9.67
N ARG A 551 10.41 17.42 -8.49
CA ARG A 551 11.68 18.09 -8.21
C ARG A 551 12.82 17.39 -8.97
N GLU A 552 13.51 18.15 -9.81
CA GLU A 552 14.73 17.68 -10.47
C GLU A 552 15.81 17.34 -9.45
N ARG A 553 15.90 18.12 -8.35
CA ARG A 553 16.77 17.85 -7.20
C ARG A 553 15.93 17.80 -5.93
N ASN A 554 16.03 16.70 -5.19
CA ASN A 554 15.30 16.53 -3.95
C ASN A 554 15.90 17.41 -2.84
N GLN A 555 15.10 17.80 -1.86
CA GLN A 555 15.55 18.61 -0.73
C GLN A 555 15.27 17.95 0.62
N ILE A 556 14.43 16.89 0.66
CA ILE A 556 14.16 16.12 1.88
C ILE A 556 15.04 14.88 1.96
N HIS A 557 15.08 14.09 0.90
CA HIS A 557 15.85 12.84 0.85
C HIS A 557 16.45 12.61 -0.54
N PRO A 558 17.70 12.13 -0.65
CA PRO A 558 18.32 11.82 -1.95
C PRO A 558 17.46 10.86 -2.79
N LYS A 559 17.57 10.94 -4.12
CA LYS A 559 16.78 10.13 -5.07
C LYS A 559 17.04 8.61 -4.96
N ARG A 560 18.18 8.22 -4.40
CA ARG A 560 18.56 6.84 -4.08
C ARG A 560 19.52 6.84 -2.89
N PHE A 561 19.74 5.68 -2.29
CA PHE A 561 20.71 5.57 -1.19
C PHE A 561 22.16 5.74 -1.66
N GLY A 562 22.95 6.40 -0.81
CA GLY A 562 24.40 6.52 -1.00
C GLY A 562 24.82 7.63 -1.98
N VAL A 563 23.91 8.53 -2.37
CA VAL A 563 24.23 9.72 -3.17
C VAL A 563 23.93 11.00 -2.38
N PRO A 564 24.58 12.13 -2.71
CA PRO A 564 24.24 13.44 -2.16
C PRO A 564 22.78 13.83 -2.39
N LEU A 565 22.25 14.73 -1.56
CA LEU A 565 20.85 15.17 -1.60
C LEU A 565 20.48 15.82 -2.94
N ASP A 566 21.36 16.66 -3.47
CA ASP A 566 21.20 17.43 -4.70
C ASP A 566 21.68 16.69 -5.96
N ALA A 567 21.98 15.39 -5.83
CA ALA A 567 22.50 14.57 -6.91
C ALA A 567 21.51 14.44 -8.08
N PRO A 568 22.00 14.43 -9.33
CA PRO A 568 21.18 14.14 -10.50
C PRO A 568 20.72 12.67 -10.50
N TRP A 569 19.74 12.36 -11.36
CA TRP A 569 19.10 11.05 -11.41
C TRP A 569 20.05 9.88 -11.75
N ASP A 570 21.06 10.14 -12.56
CA ASP A 570 22.05 9.18 -13.06
C ASP A 570 23.25 8.99 -12.11
N GLN A 571 23.35 9.81 -11.05
CA GLN A 571 24.44 9.71 -10.10
C GLN A 571 24.40 8.35 -9.39
N LEU A 572 25.55 7.67 -9.42
CA LEU A 572 25.74 6.40 -8.73
C LEU A 572 26.26 6.63 -7.30
N PRO A 573 25.96 5.71 -6.36
CA PRO A 573 26.49 5.77 -5.01
C PRO A 573 28.02 5.71 -5.02
N ASP A 574 28.63 6.63 -4.28
CA ASP A 574 30.09 6.62 -4.09
C ASP A 574 30.42 6.00 -2.73
N LEU A 575 30.33 4.67 -2.67
CA LEU A 575 30.48 3.93 -1.42
C LEU A 575 31.93 3.50 -1.22
N GLY A 576 32.53 4.00 -0.14
CA GLY A 576 33.77 3.46 0.39
C GLY A 576 33.60 2.03 0.90
N ARG A 577 34.73 1.44 1.28
CA ARG A 577 34.80 0.07 1.82
C ARG A 577 33.83 -0.16 2.98
N SER A 578 33.99 0.61 4.04
CA SER A 578 33.18 0.45 5.25
C SER A 578 31.69 0.75 5.00
N GLU A 579 31.38 1.72 4.15
CA GLU A 579 29.99 2.10 3.82
C GLU A 579 29.26 1.00 3.06
N PHE A 580 29.94 0.35 2.11
CA PHE A 580 29.39 -0.82 1.42
C PHE A 580 29.14 -2.00 2.37
N TYR A 581 30.05 -2.22 3.32
CA TYR A 581 29.86 -3.21 4.37
C TYR A 581 28.65 -2.88 5.28
N TYR A 582 28.54 -1.62 5.71
CA TYR A 582 27.45 -1.17 6.58
C TYR A 582 26.08 -1.26 5.91
N THR A 583 25.98 -0.86 4.64
CA THR A 583 24.74 -0.97 3.87
C THR A 583 24.32 -2.43 3.65
N SER A 584 25.29 -3.34 3.50
CA SER A 584 25.05 -4.78 3.49
C SER A 584 24.54 -5.30 4.85
N LEU A 585 25.12 -4.80 5.96
CA LEU A 585 24.74 -5.17 7.32
C LEU A 585 23.32 -4.68 7.68
N SER A 586 22.98 -3.45 7.31
CA SER A 586 21.66 -2.86 7.57
C SER A 586 20.59 -3.28 6.55
N GLY A 587 20.98 -3.99 5.49
CA GLY A 587 20.07 -4.49 4.46
C GLY A 587 19.37 -3.36 3.69
N VAL A 588 20.12 -2.40 3.16
CA VAL A 588 19.57 -1.31 2.32
C VAL A 588 19.22 -1.85 0.93
N ASP A 589 18.11 -1.40 0.34
CA ASP A 589 17.79 -1.67 -1.07
C ASP A 589 18.17 -0.48 -1.96
N PHE A 590 19.24 -0.67 -2.75
CA PHE A 590 19.74 0.32 -3.69
C PHE A 590 18.86 0.52 -4.93
N ARG A 591 17.85 -0.32 -5.12
CA ARG A 591 16.86 -0.19 -6.20
C ARG A 591 15.73 0.76 -5.80
N THR A 592 15.50 1.00 -4.51
CA THR A 592 14.50 1.96 -4.07
C THR A 592 14.80 3.34 -4.66
N ARG A 593 13.76 4.00 -5.17
CA ARG A 593 13.84 5.35 -5.72
C ARG A 593 12.90 6.29 -4.98
N PHE A 594 13.41 7.47 -4.63
CA PHE A 594 12.69 8.50 -3.90
C PHE A 594 12.28 9.61 -4.87
N ILE A 595 11.02 10.00 -4.78
CA ILE A 595 10.39 11.00 -5.62
C ILE A 595 9.87 12.11 -4.72
N GLU A 596 10.17 13.36 -5.07
CA GLU A 596 9.73 14.53 -4.30
C GLU A 596 8.95 15.47 -5.23
N PHE A 597 7.72 15.80 -4.85
CA PHE A 597 6.88 16.76 -5.57
C PHE A 597 6.74 18.02 -4.74
N GLY A 598 7.08 19.17 -5.31
CA GLY A 598 6.91 20.48 -4.68
C GLY A 598 5.86 21.33 -5.39
N LEU A 599 5.43 22.42 -4.77
CA LEU A 599 4.57 23.42 -5.42
C LEU A 599 5.25 24.01 -6.67
N SER A 600 4.49 24.20 -7.74
CA SER A 600 4.98 24.85 -8.97
C SER A 600 4.97 26.38 -8.82
N GLY A 601 6.09 27.03 -9.13
CA GLY A 601 6.24 28.49 -9.03
C GLY A 601 5.35 29.30 -9.99
N HIS A 602 4.73 28.67 -10.99
CA HIS A 602 3.89 29.34 -11.99
C HIS A 602 2.42 29.50 -11.60
N VAL A 603 2.00 28.98 -10.44
CA VAL A 603 0.58 28.95 -10.10
C VAL A 603 0.36 29.44 -8.67
N THR A 604 0.71 30.70 -8.43
CA THR A 604 0.41 31.40 -7.16
C THR A 604 -0.77 32.37 -7.28
N ALA A 605 -1.36 32.55 -8.47
CA ALA A 605 -2.36 33.61 -8.72
C ALA A 605 -3.79 33.15 -9.13
N MET A 606 -4.06 31.84 -9.26
CA MET A 606 -5.38 31.30 -9.70
C MET A 606 -6.03 30.32 -8.70
N TRP A 607 -5.68 30.43 -7.41
CA TRP A 607 -5.57 29.26 -6.50
C TRP A 607 -6.65 29.02 -5.45
N THR A 608 -7.91 29.43 -5.65
CA THR A 608 -8.94 29.20 -4.61
C THR A 608 -10.31 28.71 -5.09
N LEU A 609 -10.66 28.71 -6.38
CA LEU A 609 -12.00 28.26 -6.82
C LEU A 609 -12.04 26.97 -7.68
N GLY A 610 -10.97 26.63 -8.40
CA GLY A 610 -10.98 25.51 -9.36
C GLY A 610 -10.83 24.11 -8.76
N ARG A 611 -10.30 23.98 -7.53
CA ARG A 611 -9.90 22.67 -6.94
C ARG A 611 -11.07 21.78 -6.52
N ARG A 612 -12.20 22.32 -6.05
CA ARG A 612 -13.33 21.51 -5.59
C ARG A 612 -14.17 20.94 -6.73
N LEU A 613 -14.20 21.60 -7.88
CA LEU A 613 -15.06 21.23 -9.00
C LEU A 613 -14.38 20.19 -9.91
N LEU A 614 -13.07 20.31 -10.16
CA LEU A 614 -12.36 19.42 -11.08
C LEU A 614 -12.06 18.03 -10.49
N SER A 615 -11.67 17.91 -9.21
CA SER A 615 -11.39 16.58 -8.61
C SER A 615 -12.66 15.78 -8.33
N ARG A 616 -13.74 16.47 -7.95
CA ARG A 616 -15.05 15.85 -7.70
C ARG A 616 -15.68 15.36 -9.00
N ALA A 617 -15.65 16.18 -10.06
CA ALA A 617 -16.12 15.79 -11.39
C ALA A 617 -15.33 14.60 -11.96
N ALA A 618 -14.00 14.61 -11.89
CA ALA A 618 -13.16 13.52 -12.40
C ALA A 618 -13.33 12.21 -11.61
N ASN A 619 -13.47 12.28 -10.28
CA ASN A 619 -13.72 11.09 -9.46
C ASN A 619 -15.13 10.53 -9.68
N ASP A 620 -16.15 11.38 -9.81
CA ASP A 620 -17.52 10.95 -10.11
C ASP A 620 -17.60 10.31 -11.51
N GLU A 621 -16.92 10.86 -12.53
CA GLU A 621 -16.85 10.23 -13.85
C GLU A 621 -16.14 8.86 -13.82
N ARG A 622 -15.04 8.75 -13.08
CA ARG A 622 -14.31 7.48 -12.90
C ARG A 622 -15.15 6.43 -12.18
N VAL A 623 -15.80 6.79 -11.08
CA VAL A 623 -16.69 5.90 -10.31
C VAL A 623 -17.88 5.48 -11.17
N GLN A 624 -18.49 6.40 -11.92
CA GLN A 624 -19.57 6.08 -12.87
C GLN A 624 -19.09 5.11 -13.97
N ALA A 625 -17.87 5.27 -14.49
CA ALA A 625 -17.31 4.38 -15.50
C ALA A 625 -17.05 2.97 -14.93
N GLN A 626 -16.45 2.87 -13.75
CA GLN A 626 -16.20 1.59 -13.06
C GLN A 626 -17.51 0.90 -12.66
N PHE A 627 -18.46 1.62 -12.09
CA PHE A 627 -19.78 1.10 -11.73
C PHE A 627 -20.54 0.61 -12.96
N ARG A 628 -20.52 1.38 -14.06
CA ARG A 628 -21.08 0.94 -15.35
C ARG A 628 -20.36 -0.30 -15.89
N SER A 629 -19.06 -0.43 -15.69
CA SER A 629 -18.32 -1.65 -16.09
C SER A 629 -18.73 -2.87 -15.27
N LEU A 630 -18.91 -2.71 -13.96
CA LEU A 630 -19.40 -3.77 -13.08
C LEU A 630 -20.83 -4.19 -13.45
N LEU A 631 -21.74 -3.23 -13.64
CA LEU A 631 -23.13 -3.51 -14.02
C LEU A 631 -23.24 -4.18 -15.40
N ARG A 632 -22.27 -4.02 -16.30
CA ARG A 632 -22.23 -4.76 -17.58
C ARG A 632 -21.95 -6.25 -17.39
N GLU A 633 -21.31 -6.64 -16.30
CA GLU A 633 -21.03 -8.05 -15.98
C GLU A 633 -22.22 -8.75 -15.31
N CYS A 634 -23.11 -7.98 -14.67
CA CYS A 634 -24.37 -8.46 -14.10
C CYS A 634 -25.40 -8.74 -15.20
N ALA A 635 -26.09 -9.87 -15.10
CA ALA A 635 -27.24 -10.16 -15.96
C ALA A 635 -28.50 -9.49 -15.39
N GLN A 636 -29.25 -8.78 -16.23
CA GLN A 636 -30.51 -8.14 -15.84
C GLN A 636 -31.68 -8.73 -16.64
N PRO A 637 -32.85 -8.97 -16.02
CA PRO A 637 -34.05 -9.33 -16.76
C PRO A 637 -34.45 -8.19 -17.69
N VAL A 638 -34.96 -8.54 -18.87
CA VAL A 638 -35.44 -7.57 -19.85
C VAL A 638 -36.96 -7.52 -19.81
N THR A 639 -37.50 -6.33 -19.63
CA THR A 639 -38.95 -6.09 -19.65
C THR A 639 -39.31 -5.01 -20.65
N VAL A 640 -40.55 -5.00 -21.12
CA VAL A 640 -41.12 -3.89 -21.89
C VAL A 640 -42.28 -3.31 -21.12
N LEU A 641 -42.15 -2.04 -20.75
CA LEU A 641 -43.19 -1.27 -20.12
C LEU A 641 -44.13 -0.73 -21.20
N THR A 642 -45.42 -0.99 -21.10
CA THR A 642 -46.46 -0.49 -22.00
C THR A 642 -47.44 0.40 -21.23
N SER A 643 -47.85 1.51 -21.85
CA SER A 643 -48.81 2.44 -21.26
C SER A 643 -49.53 3.22 -22.38
N PHE A 644 -50.68 3.79 -22.06
CA PHE A 644 -51.41 4.69 -22.95
C PHE A 644 -50.90 6.12 -22.74
N LEU A 645 -50.53 6.83 -23.82
CA LEU A 645 -50.14 8.24 -23.76
C LEU A 645 -51.39 9.14 -23.83
N PRO A 646 -51.77 9.86 -22.76
CA PRO A 646 -52.96 10.72 -22.78
C PRO A 646 -52.85 11.86 -23.79
N SER A 647 -51.62 12.25 -24.16
CA SER A 647 -51.34 13.38 -25.06
C SER A 647 -51.40 13.04 -26.56
N SER A 648 -51.50 11.77 -26.96
CA SER A 648 -51.30 11.39 -28.37
C SER A 648 -52.19 10.26 -28.88
N THR A 649 -53.23 9.83 -28.17
CA THR A 649 -54.16 8.73 -28.60
C THR A 649 -53.48 7.42 -29.02
N HIS A 650 -52.20 7.24 -28.71
CA HIS A 650 -51.36 6.13 -29.16
C HIS A 650 -50.73 5.42 -27.95
N TYR A 651 -50.50 4.12 -28.10
CA TYR A 651 -49.76 3.33 -27.12
C TYR A 651 -48.28 3.71 -27.14
N HIS A 652 -47.63 3.59 -25.98
CA HIS A 652 -46.20 3.75 -25.86
C HIS A 652 -45.58 2.55 -25.15
N GLY A 653 -44.41 2.16 -25.61
CA GLY A 653 -43.64 1.09 -25.03
C GLY A 653 -42.18 1.52 -24.83
N ALA A 654 -41.56 1.02 -23.77
CA ALA A 654 -40.14 1.25 -23.49
C ALA A 654 -39.49 0.00 -22.90
N THR A 655 -38.38 -0.45 -23.50
CA THR A 655 -37.58 -1.56 -22.95
C THR A 655 -36.82 -1.12 -21.70
N LEU A 656 -36.88 -1.91 -20.63
CA LEU A 656 -36.22 -1.69 -19.35
C LEU A 656 -35.33 -2.87 -18.98
N SER A 657 -34.15 -2.57 -18.43
CA SER A 657 -33.30 -3.55 -17.73
C SER A 657 -33.16 -3.26 -16.23
N SER A 658 -33.77 -2.17 -15.75
CA SER A 658 -33.74 -1.73 -14.34
C SER A 658 -34.88 -2.29 -13.49
N PHE A 659 -35.72 -3.17 -14.05
CA PHE A 659 -36.90 -3.68 -13.37
C PHE A 659 -36.52 -4.60 -12.20
N THR A 660 -37.11 -4.38 -11.04
CA THR A 660 -36.93 -5.22 -9.85
C THR A 660 -38.20 -5.34 -9.03
N SER A 661 -38.41 -6.51 -8.41
CA SER A 661 -39.35 -6.65 -7.31
C SER A 661 -38.77 -6.02 -6.04
N ILE A 662 -39.62 -5.40 -5.21
CA ILE A 662 -39.24 -4.74 -3.95
C ILE A 662 -39.80 -5.49 -2.75
N ALA A 663 -41.09 -5.78 -2.74
CA ALA A 663 -41.78 -6.39 -1.61
C ALA A 663 -42.96 -7.24 -2.10
N MET A 664 -43.28 -8.28 -1.34
CA MET A 664 -44.49 -9.09 -1.52
C MET A 664 -45.56 -8.77 -0.48
N ASP A 665 -45.15 -8.47 0.76
CA ASP A 665 -46.01 -8.20 1.91
C ASP A 665 -45.59 -6.87 2.57
N PRO A 666 -46.53 -6.00 3.00
CA PRO A 666 -48.00 -6.12 2.92
C PRO A 666 -48.59 -5.88 1.53
N PHE A 667 -47.80 -5.36 0.58
CA PHE A 667 -48.24 -5.11 -0.79
C PHE A 667 -47.19 -5.56 -1.81
N PRO A 668 -47.60 -6.10 -2.97
CA PRO A 668 -46.69 -6.42 -4.04
C PRO A 668 -46.18 -5.13 -4.71
N LEU A 669 -44.88 -4.84 -4.54
CA LEU A 669 -44.24 -3.62 -5.02
C LEU A 669 -43.11 -3.93 -6.01
N VAL A 670 -43.00 -3.09 -7.04
CA VAL A 670 -41.93 -3.14 -8.06
C VAL A 670 -41.32 -1.76 -8.27
N ALA A 671 -40.06 -1.75 -8.71
CA ALA A 671 -39.30 -0.55 -9.05
C ALA A 671 -38.68 -0.66 -10.44
N PHE A 672 -38.53 0.50 -11.08
CA PHE A 672 -37.72 0.67 -12.28
C PHE A 672 -37.27 2.13 -12.41
N SER A 673 -36.25 2.37 -13.23
CA SER A 673 -35.73 3.71 -13.49
C SER A 673 -35.83 4.06 -14.97
N LEU A 674 -36.24 5.30 -15.26
CA LEU A 674 -36.28 5.83 -16.61
C LEU A 674 -35.27 6.96 -16.77
N ARG A 675 -34.62 7.02 -17.93
CA ARG A 675 -33.74 8.13 -18.33
C ARG A 675 -34.57 9.28 -18.89
N ILE A 676 -34.17 10.52 -18.64
CA ILE A 676 -34.86 11.74 -19.05
C ILE A 676 -33.95 12.57 -19.97
N PRO A 677 -34.48 13.20 -21.03
CA PRO A 677 -35.90 13.25 -21.43
C PRO A 677 -36.45 11.90 -21.92
N SER A 678 -37.68 11.57 -21.51
CA SER A 678 -38.41 10.36 -21.96
C SER A 678 -39.92 10.65 -22.04
N ARG A 679 -40.54 10.25 -23.16
CA ARG A 679 -42.00 10.36 -23.37
C ARG A 679 -42.77 9.50 -22.37
N MET A 680 -42.26 8.30 -22.08
CA MET A 680 -42.83 7.42 -21.06
C MET A 680 -42.78 8.04 -19.67
N ALA A 681 -41.62 8.58 -19.26
CA ALA A 681 -41.45 9.21 -17.95
C ALA A 681 -42.39 10.42 -17.78
N ALA A 682 -42.48 11.28 -18.79
CA ALA A 682 -43.37 12.44 -18.78
C ALA A 682 -44.86 12.05 -18.72
N SER A 683 -45.26 10.94 -19.36
CA SER A 683 -46.62 10.42 -19.28
C SER A 683 -46.96 9.94 -17.87
N LEU A 684 -46.10 9.09 -17.31
CA LEU A 684 -46.29 8.50 -15.99
C LEU A 684 -46.32 9.55 -14.87
N ALA A 685 -45.47 10.56 -14.97
CA ALA A 685 -45.48 11.69 -14.04
C ALA A 685 -46.82 12.44 -14.05
N LYS A 686 -47.38 12.72 -15.25
CA LYS A 686 -48.68 13.39 -15.39
C LYS A 686 -49.84 12.54 -14.86
N VAL A 687 -49.83 11.23 -15.11
CA VAL A 687 -50.88 10.32 -14.63
C VAL A 687 -50.94 10.33 -13.09
N HIS A 688 -49.79 10.38 -12.41
CA HIS A 688 -49.78 10.50 -10.94
C HIS A 688 -50.32 11.86 -10.46
N SER A 689 -49.94 12.98 -11.09
CA SER A 689 -50.42 14.32 -10.71
C SER A 689 -51.94 14.47 -10.83
N ASN A 690 -52.56 13.84 -11.83
CA ASN A 690 -54.01 13.91 -12.03
C ASN A 690 -54.78 13.14 -10.94
N ASN A 691 -54.22 12.06 -10.39
CA ASN A 691 -54.83 11.31 -9.29
C ASN A 691 -54.83 12.07 -7.95
N GLN A 692 -53.92 13.02 -7.74
CA GLN A 692 -53.90 13.85 -6.52
C GLN A 692 -54.97 14.95 -6.51
N ASN A 693 -55.45 15.38 -7.68
CA ASN A 693 -56.45 16.45 -7.80
C ASN A 693 -57.91 15.97 -7.64
N GLY A 694 -58.14 14.71 -7.23
CA GLY A 694 -59.45 14.20 -6.82
C GLY A 694 -60.48 14.04 -7.95
N ILE A 695 -60.05 13.98 -9.21
CA ILE A 695 -60.98 13.91 -10.35
C ILE A 695 -61.49 12.47 -10.60
N ASP A 696 -60.78 11.42 -10.19
CA ASP A 696 -61.33 10.05 -10.20
C ASP A 696 -60.52 9.09 -9.28
N PRO A 697 -61.06 8.57 -8.17
CA PRO A 697 -60.35 7.63 -7.30
C PRO A 697 -60.25 6.20 -7.88
N ASP A 698 -60.97 5.90 -8.97
CA ASP A 698 -61.07 4.55 -9.56
C ASP A 698 -60.27 4.40 -10.87
N VAL A 699 -59.18 5.17 -11.03
CA VAL A 699 -58.26 4.99 -12.17
C VAL A 699 -57.60 3.61 -12.04
N GLY A 700 -57.81 2.77 -13.06
CA GLY A 700 -57.17 1.46 -13.24
C GLY A 700 -55.65 1.53 -13.31
N SER A 701 -55.00 0.47 -13.75
CA SER A 701 -53.54 0.40 -13.80
C SER A 701 -52.97 1.48 -14.72
N HIS A 702 -51.82 2.06 -14.34
CA HIS A 702 -51.18 3.12 -15.13
C HIS A 702 -50.36 2.56 -16.29
N MET A 703 -49.92 1.31 -16.16
CA MET A 703 -48.99 0.65 -17.07
C MET A 703 -49.02 -0.86 -16.87
N VAL A 704 -48.55 -1.58 -17.90
CA VAL A 704 -48.28 -3.02 -17.84
C VAL A 704 -46.78 -3.24 -18.02
N VAL A 705 -46.18 -4.09 -17.18
CA VAL A 705 -44.80 -4.55 -17.32
C VAL A 705 -44.81 -5.95 -17.92
N ASN A 706 -44.30 -6.09 -19.15
CA ASN A 706 -44.19 -7.36 -19.85
C ASN A 706 -42.79 -7.95 -19.64
N ILE A 707 -42.69 -9.11 -18.99
CA ILE A 707 -41.44 -9.82 -18.74
C ILE A 707 -41.13 -10.69 -19.94
N LEU A 708 -40.05 -10.40 -20.66
CA LEU A 708 -39.78 -11.03 -21.95
C LEU A 708 -39.15 -12.42 -21.81
N SER A 709 -39.54 -13.33 -22.72
CA SER A 709 -38.89 -14.63 -22.91
C SER A 709 -37.65 -14.50 -23.81
N ALA A 710 -36.73 -15.47 -23.75
CA ALA A 710 -35.51 -15.44 -24.57
C ALA A 710 -35.80 -15.41 -26.08
N ALA A 711 -36.97 -15.86 -26.53
CA ALA A 711 -37.45 -15.75 -27.90
C ALA A 711 -37.72 -14.31 -28.36
N GLN A 712 -37.91 -13.37 -27.42
CA GLN A 712 -38.34 -11.99 -27.71
C GLN A 712 -37.18 -10.97 -27.71
N ALA A 713 -35.94 -11.41 -28.01
CA ALA A 713 -34.80 -10.49 -28.15
C ALA A 713 -35.06 -9.39 -29.18
N ASN A 714 -35.73 -9.71 -30.29
CA ASN A 714 -36.11 -8.72 -31.32
C ASN A 714 -37.11 -7.69 -30.79
N THR A 715 -38.12 -8.13 -30.03
CA THR A 715 -39.10 -7.26 -29.38
C THR A 715 -38.40 -6.25 -28.46
N ALA A 716 -37.39 -6.67 -27.71
CA ALA A 716 -36.62 -5.77 -26.85
C ALA A 716 -35.86 -4.69 -27.64
N VAL A 717 -35.38 -5.00 -28.84
CA VAL A 717 -34.71 -4.04 -29.74
C VAL A 717 -35.72 -3.03 -30.28
N ILE A 718 -36.86 -3.50 -30.77
CA ILE A 718 -37.94 -2.66 -31.33
C ILE A 718 -38.35 -1.57 -30.32
N PHE A 719 -38.62 -1.95 -29.07
CA PHE A 719 -39.03 -1.02 -28.01
C PHE A 719 -37.89 -0.22 -27.36
N SER A 720 -36.63 -0.42 -27.77
CA SER A 720 -35.46 0.37 -27.28
C SER A 720 -34.90 1.36 -28.31
N ARG A 721 -35.30 1.24 -29.59
CA ARG A 721 -34.77 2.02 -30.71
C ARG A 721 -35.88 2.79 -31.44
N PRO A 722 -36.42 3.86 -30.82
CA PRO A 722 -37.47 4.68 -31.44
C PRO A 722 -37.00 5.42 -32.70
N ASP A 723 -35.68 5.49 -32.93
CA ASP A 723 -35.06 6.02 -34.14
C ASP A 723 -35.19 5.06 -35.34
N LEU A 724 -35.26 3.75 -35.09
CA LEU A 724 -35.42 2.72 -36.12
C LEU A 724 -36.85 2.21 -36.23
N HIS A 725 -37.58 2.18 -35.11
CA HIS A 725 -38.94 1.67 -34.99
C HIS A 725 -39.85 2.77 -34.41
N PRO A 726 -40.30 3.74 -35.22
CA PRO A 726 -41.13 4.85 -34.75
C PRO A 726 -42.54 4.41 -34.29
N ASP A 727 -43.05 3.30 -34.83
CA ASP A 727 -44.33 2.69 -34.45
C ASP A 727 -44.18 1.21 -34.05
N PRO A 728 -43.64 0.93 -32.85
CA PRO A 728 -43.25 -0.42 -32.45
C PRO A 728 -44.44 -1.40 -32.29
N PHE A 729 -45.65 -0.89 -32.08
CA PHE A 729 -46.84 -1.72 -31.93
C PHE A 729 -47.39 -2.24 -33.27
N SER A 730 -46.95 -1.69 -34.40
CA SER A 730 -47.26 -2.25 -35.72
C SER A 730 -46.45 -3.53 -36.03
N GLU A 731 -45.30 -3.70 -35.36
CA GLU A 731 -44.34 -4.79 -35.61
C GLU A 731 -44.44 -5.93 -34.59
N VAL A 732 -45.10 -5.69 -33.45
CA VAL A 732 -45.18 -6.64 -32.34
C VAL A 732 -46.64 -6.97 -32.04
N LYS A 733 -46.96 -8.26 -31.97
CA LYS A 733 -48.30 -8.73 -31.59
C LYS A 733 -48.58 -8.44 -30.11
N TYR A 734 -49.77 -7.92 -29.84
CA TYR A 734 -50.23 -7.63 -28.49
C TYR A 734 -51.75 -7.82 -28.38
N SER A 735 -52.20 -8.06 -27.16
CA SER A 735 -53.60 -8.03 -26.75
C SER A 735 -53.83 -6.85 -25.79
N LEU A 736 -55.07 -6.47 -25.54
CA LEU A 736 -55.40 -5.43 -24.55
C LEU A 736 -55.93 -6.08 -23.28
N ASN A 737 -55.49 -5.60 -22.11
CA ASN A 737 -56.08 -5.99 -20.84
C ASN A 737 -57.48 -5.35 -20.68
N SER A 738 -58.18 -5.66 -19.57
CA SER A 738 -59.51 -5.12 -19.25
C SER A 738 -59.55 -3.58 -19.16
N GLU A 739 -58.39 -2.95 -19.00
CA GLU A 739 -58.21 -1.50 -18.87
C GLU A 739 -57.69 -0.86 -20.17
N GLY A 740 -57.59 -1.63 -21.26
CA GLY A 740 -57.17 -1.13 -22.57
C GLY A 740 -55.65 -0.89 -22.71
N ILE A 741 -54.81 -1.47 -21.84
CA ILE A 741 -53.35 -1.36 -21.91
C ILE A 741 -52.75 -2.58 -22.63
N PRO A 742 -51.78 -2.40 -23.56
CA PRO A 742 -51.19 -3.52 -24.29
C PRO A 742 -50.42 -4.53 -23.43
N ILE A 743 -50.71 -5.81 -23.65
CA ILE A 743 -49.96 -6.97 -23.18
C ILE A 743 -49.29 -7.62 -24.39
N LEU A 744 -47.96 -7.78 -24.35
CA LEU A 744 -47.19 -8.31 -25.48
C LEU A 744 -47.27 -9.85 -25.53
N ASP A 745 -47.58 -10.38 -26.71
CA ASP A 745 -47.65 -11.82 -26.93
C ASP A 745 -46.26 -12.47 -26.88
N GLY A 746 -46.18 -13.69 -26.35
CA GLY A 746 -44.93 -14.43 -26.16
C GLY A 746 -44.11 -14.06 -24.92
N SER A 747 -44.60 -13.11 -24.10
CA SER A 747 -43.98 -12.75 -22.82
C SER A 747 -44.13 -13.87 -21.79
N LEU A 748 -43.14 -14.04 -20.92
CA LEU A 748 -43.20 -14.99 -19.79
C LEU A 748 -44.33 -14.66 -18.82
N GLY A 749 -44.58 -13.38 -18.65
CA GLY A 749 -45.70 -12.89 -17.88
C GLY A 749 -45.87 -11.39 -18.04
N ALA A 750 -47.04 -10.90 -17.64
CA ALA A 750 -47.37 -9.48 -17.67
C ALA A 750 -48.06 -9.09 -16.37
N ILE A 751 -47.66 -7.94 -15.81
CA ILE A 751 -48.21 -7.43 -14.56
C ILE A 751 -48.71 -6.00 -14.74
N SER A 752 -49.94 -5.75 -14.30
CA SER A 752 -50.56 -4.44 -14.30
C SER A 752 -50.17 -3.68 -13.03
N CYS A 753 -49.76 -2.43 -13.20
CA CYS A 753 -49.09 -1.66 -12.14
C CYS A 753 -49.68 -0.25 -11.99
N LYS A 754 -49.80 0.20 -10.74
CA LYS A 754 -50.21 1.56 -10.37
C LYS A 754 -49.10 2.26 -9.59
N LEU A 755 -48.75 3.49 -9.96
CA LEU A 755 -47.70 4.26 -9.27
C LEU A 755 -48.13 4.61 -7.84
N VAL A 756 -47.26 4.37 -6.87
CA VAL A 756 -47.53 4.64 -5.45
C VAL A 756 -47.05 6.00 -4.97
N ALA A 757 -46.11 6.62 -5.69
CA ALA A 757 -45.50 7.90 -5.34
C ALA A 757 -45.13 8.68 -6.61
N PRO A 758 -44.91 10.01 -6.50
CA PRO A 758 -44.29 10.79 -7.58
C PRO A 758 -42.93 10.19 -7.97
N PRO A 759 -42.50 10.33 -9.23
CA PRO A 759 -41.17 9.91 -9.65
C PRO A 759 -40.10 10.59 -8.79
N ILE A 760 -39.15 9.81 -8.28
CA ILE A 760 -38.10 10.32 -7.39
C ILE A 760 -36.87 10.67 -8.25
N PRO A 761 -36.43 11.94 -8.27
CA PRO A 761 -35.23 12.33 -9.00
C PRO A 761 -33.98 11.64 -8.44
N LEU A 762 -33.20 10.96 -9.30
CA LEU A 762 -31.97 10.27 -8.89
C LEU A 762 -30.70 11.13 -9.06
N HIS A 763 -30.83 12.34 -9.59
CA HIS A 763 -29.71 13.25 -9.84
C HIS A 763 -29.46 14.23 -8.70
N ASP A 764 -30.37 14.32 -7.73
CA ASP A 764 -30.26 15.19 -6.56
C ASP A 764 -30.29 14.34 -5.29
N LEU A 765 -29.12 14.19 -4.66
CA LEU A 765 -28.95 13.38 -3.45
C LEU A 765 -29.65 14.02 -2.23
N ASP A 766 -29.88 15.33 -2.23
CA ASP A 766 -30.52 16.00 -1.10
C ASP A 766 -32.04 15.85 -1.18
N VAL A 767 -32.61 15.81 -2.40
CA VAL A 767 -34.00 15.37 -2.62
C VAL A 767 -34.19 13.91 -2.17
N LEU A 768 -33.25 13.02 -2.48
CA LEU A 768 -33.30 11.63 -2.02
C LEU A 768 -33.24 11.50 -0.49
N LYS A 769 -32.37 12.27 0.18
CA LYS A 769 -32.32 12.28 1.65
C LYS A 769 -33.60 12.82 2.27
N GLY A 770 -34.18 13.87 1.67
CA GLY A 770 -35.45 14.46 2.13
C GLY A 770 -36.65 13.55 1.92
N ALA A 771 -36.68 12.75 0.84
CA ALA A 771 -37.77 11.82 0.55
C ALA A 771 -37.91 10.68 1.58
N PHE A 772 -36.86 10.38 2.36
CA PHE A 772 -36.84 9.31 3.36
C PHE A 772 -36.56 9.81 4.80
N GLY A 773 -36.45 11.13 5.01
CA GLY A 773 -36.11 11.75 6.30
C GLY A 773 -37.29 12.44 6.98
N ASN A 774 -37.40 12.29 8.30
CA ASN A 774 -38.47 12.84 9.16
C ASN A 774 -38.31 14.34 9.46
N SER A 775 -37.98 15.18 8.48
CA SER A 775 -37.78 16.62 8.67
C SER A 775 -38.87 17.43 7.96
N ASP A 776 -39.61 18.22 8.74
CA ASP A 776 -40.66 19.20 8.34
C ASP A 776 -40.19 20.34 7.41
N THR A 777 -39.07 20.18 6.72
CA THR A 777 -38.62 21.11 5.69
C THR A 777 -39.25 20.73 4.36
N LYS A 778 -40.26 21.49 3.93
CA LYS A 778 -40.72 21.54 2.53
C LYS A 778 -39.51 21.76 1.63
N ALA A 779 -39.01 20.70 1.00
CA ALA A 779 -37.96 20.79 0.00
C ALA A 779 -38.50 21.65 -1.15
N GLN A 780 -37.92 22.83 -1.35
CA GLN A 780 -38.17 23.62 -2.55
C GLN A 780 -37.70 22.80 -3.75
N VAL A 781 -38.63 22.44 -4.63
CA VAL A 781 -38.33 21.81 -5.91
C VAL A 781 -37.49 22.80 -6.71
N ALA A 782 -36.18 22.57 -6.76
CA ALA A 782 -35.30 23.35 -7.61
C ALA A 782 -35.74 23.17 -9.07
N ASN A 783 -35.76 24.27 -9.81
CA ASN A 783 -36.27 24.37 -11.16
C ASN A 783 -35.58 23.32 -12.08
N PRO A 784 -36.30 22.36 -12.70
CA PRO A 784 -35.70 21.27 -13.48
C PRO A 784 -34.97 21.72 -14.75
N ALA A 785 -35.03 23.01 -15.09
CA ALA A 785 -34.35 23.60 -16.23
C ALA A 785 -32.86 23.96 -15.98
N ALA A 786 -32.39 24.00 -14.72
CA ALA A 786 -31.05 24.49 -14.41
C ALA A 786 -29.93 23.44 -14.52
N SER A 787 -30.25 22.15 -14.63
CA SER A 787 -29.28 21.02 -14.65
C SER A 787 -29.07 20.37 -16.02
N LEU A 788 -29.72 20.87 -17.08
CA LEU A 788 -29.67 20.31 -18.45
C LEU A 788 -28.48 20.80 -19.29
N GLN A 789 -27.33 21.10 -18.68
CA GLN A 789 -26.08 21.24 -19.43
C GLN A 789 -25.50 19.84 -19.75
N GLY A 790 -26.06 19.20 -20.77
CA GLY A 790 -25.42 18.14 -21.58
C GLY A 790 -25.49 16.68 -21.09
N GLY A 791 -25.95 16.41 -19.87
CA GLY A 791 -26.08 15.04 -19.32
C GLY A 791 -27.53 14.59 -19.21
N ALA A 792 -27.84 13.36 -19.58
CA ALA A 792 -29.16 12.79 -19.35
C ALA A 792 -29.22 12.14 -17.96
N VAL A 793 -30.25 12.47 -17.19
CA VAL A 793 -30.48 12.04 -15.80
C VAL A 793 -31.54 10.93 -15.71
N SER A 794 -31.75 10.35 -14.53
CA SER A 794 -32.75 9.31 -14.30
C SER A 794 -33.71 9.64 -13.16
N GLU A 795 -34.92 9.09 -13.23
CA GLU A 795 -35.93 9.09 -12.17
C GLU A 795 -36.29 7.66 -11.78
N LEU A 796 -36.58 7.43 -10.51
CA LEU A 796 -37.05 6.17 -9.95
C LEU A 796 -38.57 6.17 -9.82
N PHE A 797 -39.19 5.09 -10.30
CA PHE A 797 -40.63 4.87 -10.23
C PHE A 797 -40.91 3.69 -9.31
N LEU A 798 -41.82 3.90 -8.36
CA LEU A 798 -42.34 2.87 -7.46
C LEU A 798 -43.78 2.57 -7.86
N ALA A 799 -44.11 1.30 -8.04
CA ALA A 799 -45.44 0.88 -8.42
C ALA A 799 -45.91 -0.33 -7.60
N ARG A 800 -47.20 -0.34 -7.31
CA ARG A 800 -47.92 -1.48 -6.75
C ARG A 800 -48.47 -2.32 -7.89
N VAL A 801 -48.29 -3.62 -7.80
CA VAL A 801 -48.93 -4.57 -8.72
C VAL A 801 -50.41 -4.67 -8.34
N THR A 802 -51.28 -4.37 -9.30
CA THR A 802 -52.74 -4.41 -9.15
C THR A 802 -53.31 -5.73 -9.66
N ASN A 803 -52.73 -6.27 -10.73
CA ASN A 803 -53.15 -7.53 -11.32
C ASN A 803 -51.96 -8.27 -11.99
N VAL A 804 -52.05 -9.59 -12.10
CA VAL A 804 -51.15 -10.42 -12.92
C VAL A 804 -51.95 -10.92 -14.12
N GLU A 805 -51.70 -10.33 -15.29
CA GLU A 805 -52.52 -10.54 -16.49
C GLU A 805 -52.21 -11.88 -17.19
N LYS A 806 -50.96 -12.33 -17.12
CA LYS A 806 -50.51 -13.54 -17.80
C LYS A 806 -49.35 -14.20 -17.05
N LEU A 807 -49.42 -15.52 -16.91
CA LEU A 807 -48.33 -16.40 -16.47
C LEU A 807 -48.19 -17.50 -17.53
N ALA A 808 -46.98 -17.72 -18.05
CA ALA A 808 -46.74 -18.78 -19.01
C ALA A 808 -46.60 -20.14 -18.29
N ILE A 809 -47.68 -20.89 -18.06
CA ILE A 809 -47.57 -22.33 -17.73
C ILE A 809 -48.79 -23.11 -18.21
N GLU A 810 -48.57 -24.10 -19.09
CA GLU A 810 -49.17 -25.44 -19.09
C GLU A 810 -48.25 -26.35 -19.95
N GLU A 811 -47.57 -27.32 -19.30
CA GLU A 811 -46.86 -28.49 -19.88
C GLU A 811 -45.96 -28.28 -21.12
N VAL A 812 -44.86 -27.52 -21.01
CA VAL A 812 -43.76 -27.54 -21.99
C VAL A 812 -42.46 -27.92 -21.28
N GLU A 813 -41.69 -28.87 -21.83
CA GLU A 813 -40.40 -29.29 -21.28
C GLU A 813 -39.48 -28.07 -21.03
N ASP A 814 -38.88 -28.01 -19.84
CA ASP A 814 -37.87 -27.00 -19.46
C ASP A 814 -36.72 -27.01 -20.49
N GLY A 815 -36.56 -25.91 -21.25
CA GLY A 815 -35.44 -25.77 -22.20
C GLY A 815 -35.73 -24.99 -23.49
N HIS A 816 -36.99 -24.70 -23.82
CA HIS A 816 -37.33 -23.89 -24.98
C HIS A 816 -37.15 -22.38 -24.70
N SER A 817 -36.74 -21.61 -25.72
CA SER A 817 -36.49 -20.16 -25.61
C SER A 817 -37.71 -19.34 -25.18
N GLU A 818 -38.92 -19.89 -25.30
CA GLU A 818 -40.18 -19.25 -24.93
C GLU A 818 -40.48 -19.37 -23.43
N THR A 819 -39.86 -20.32 -22.72
CA THR A 819 -40.11 -20.58 -21.28
C THR A 819 -39.00 -20.08 -20.36
N ILE A 820 -37.88 -19.62 -20.91
CA ILE A 820 -36.76 -19.03 -20.15
C ILE A 820 -36.70 -17.50 -20.30
N PRO A 821 -36.24 -16.76 -19.27
CA PRO A 821 -36.23 -15.30 -19.32
C PRO A 821 -35.17 -14.74 -20.26
N LEU A 822 -35.52 -13.64 -20.93
CA LEU A 822 -34.57 -12.82 -21.64
C LEU A 822 -33.71 -12.03 -20.65
N LEU A 823 -32.40 -12.19 -20.76
CA LEU A 823 -31.41 -11.48 -19.97
C LEU A 823 -30.59 -10.55 -20.85
N TYR A 824 -30.23 -9.39 -20.32
CA TYR A 824 -29.26 -8.49 -20.93
C TYR A 824 -27.95 -8.51 -20.13
N ARG A 825 -26.85 -8.87 -20.80
CA ARG A 825 -25.51 -8.96 -20.21
C ARG A 825 -24.45 -8.62 -21.25
N ARG A 826 -23.38 -7.91 -20.86
CA ARG A 826 -22.27 -7.55 -21.76
C ARG A 826 -22.71 -6.93 -23.09
N ARG A 827 -23.73 -6.06 -23.04
CA ARG A 827 -24.33 -5.40 -24.22
C ARG A 827 -25.00 -6.34 -25.24
N GLY A 828 -25.37 -7.54 -24.82
CA GLY A 828 -26.10 -8.51 -25.65
C GLY A 828 -27.27 -9.14 -24.91
N TYR A 829 -28.20 -9.71 -25.67
CA TYR A 829 -29.31 -10.51 -25.17
C TYR A 829 -28.91 -11.98 -25.06
N THR A 830 -29.31 -12.65 -23.99
CA THR A 830 -29.04 -14.08 -23.71
C THR A 830 -30.19 -14.69 -22.92
N GLY A 831 -30.32 -16.02 -22.91
CA GLY A 831 -31.22 -16.76 -22.00
C GLY A 831 -30.48 -17.44 -20.85
N CYS A 832 -31.23 -18.08 -19.94
CA CYS A 832 -30.67 -19.02 -18.95
C CYS A 832 -30.33 -20.36 -19.61
N GLY A 833 -29.17 -20.96 -19.30
CA GLY A 833 -28.75 -22.26 -19.83
C GLY A 833 -28.86 -23.39 -18.78
N PRO A 834 -29.05 -24.66 -19.19
CA PRO A 834 -29.08 -25.79 -18.26
C PRO A 834 -27.65 -26.19 -17.91
N THR A 835 -27.12 -25.69 -16.80
CA THR A 835 -25.88 -26.25 -16.23
C THR A 835 -25.87 -26.12 -14.72
N ILE A 836 -26.42 -27.14 -14.05
CA ILE A 836 -26.06 -27.44 -12.67
C ILE A 836 -25.44 -28.83 -12.69
N SER A 837 -24.11 -28.89 -12.66
CA SER A 837 -23.40 -30.10 -12.24
C SER A 837 -23.80 -30.40 -10.80
N THR A 838 -24.38 -31.57 -10.60
CA THR A 838 -24.85 -32.14 -9.34
C THR A 838 -23.83 -31.95 -8.22
N ILE A 839 -24.10 -31.00 -7.30
CA ILE A 839 -23.43 -30.95 -6.01
C ILE A 839 -24.01 -32.09 -5.18
N GLN A 840 -23.20 -33.12 -4.91
CA GLN A 840 -23.55 -34.20 -3.98
C GLN A 840 -23.93 -33.61 -2.62
N LYS A 841 -25.16 -33.87 -2.17
CA LYS A 841 -25.56 -33.66 -0.78
C LYS A 841 -24.65 -34.51 0.14
N PRO A 842 -24.18 -33.98 1.29
CA PRO A 842 -23.56 -34.82 2.30
C PRO A 842 -24.62 -35.78 2.85
N ARG A 843 -24.27 -37.07 2.95
CA ARG A 843 -25.09 -38.04 3.70
C ARG A 843 -25.11 -37.61 5.17
N SER A 844 -26.30 -37.77 5.76
CA SER A 844 -26.66 -37.58 7.17
C SER A 844 -25.63 -38.12 8.16
#